data_AF-A0AAD3MY21-F1
#
_entry.id   AF-A0AAD3MY21-F1
#
_cell.length_a   1.000
_cell.length_b   1.000
_cell.length_c   1.000
_cell.angle_alpha   90.00
_cell.angle_beta   90.00
_cell.angle_gamma   90.00
#
_symmetry.space_group_name_H-M   'P 1'
#
loop_
_entity.id
_entity.type
_entity.pdbx_description
1 polymer ?
#
loop_
_entity_poly.entity_id
_entity_poly.type
_entity_poly.pdbx_seq_one_letter_code
_entity_poly.pdbx_strand_id
1 'polypeptide(L)'
;MRQLDKERDEGGGGGKVGSTKEKDQSWIPKIIKKRVCTTFVEDSFSNGALCQCGGVREVHDSVATGDYFGAAIVTQWDSRQHSSECPTDAFGELEFAGAGRRHSHFLRLSCDTSPQIIYTLMTAHWGLPSPNLVVSVVGGEGHEKIKTWVRDVLRNGLVRAAQSTGAWILTGGLREGVSHCVGEAVRDHAAAAPALSRKKVIAVGLASWGLVHNRQQLVNAQGSFPARYYVQNTSHDSCYLDSNYQAFLLVDDGSVGRRGGEAAFRASLEDYISHQRTGIWGSGNIEIPVLCMLISGNSNMLERLDASLRKATPWLVLAGSGPAADLICELLDNLSPVSLSPTSPPAEGEAAQGLSTEHRDRVRDKVRKHFPAEAELEKLVDNALSIYQNRELITIFHGEQEGSDDFDTVLLKALVRASKRVSSEASECTEELKLAVAWNRVDIAKAELFNGDIQWKYEDLEDSMTDALINDKPQFVRLFCENGLNILDYLTYRRLESLYRSLSDSSLAYMLLQRRLSERQGLAGSLPSLDRPLSGPLKSPQSALTGPASAMELSLYEVSRLLWDLLGDVCQPFYYAPLGLDHSTSTRRSLKLINKMLLGVCTYRDQRCLSPWAALFIWAVLQNRREMAVYFWEMAGESVLSALGGCKMLRELSKLESETENKLAMKELAQTFENLALDVFGECYQNSESRAFTLLIRKSPVWGGATCLQMATAADARLFFSHDGVQSLLSQIWWGDMERSTEVWKLVLTFFLPPLLYTDLISFREQEEEVKSVEIYHGRDTDSLDGNDATVFSLTDIIQNEEEAEELRALKENLK
;
A
#
# COMPACT_ATOMS: atom_id res chain seq x y z
N MET A 1 -18.99 -29.80 33.55
CA MET A 1 -20.23 -30.40 34.10
C MET A 1 -20.24 -30.12 35.61
N ARG A 2 -21.13 -29.22 36.07
CA ARG A 2 -21.52 -28.90 37.48
C ARG A 2 -20.39 -28.37 38.38
N GLN A 3 -20.46 -27.16 38.94
CA GLN A 3 -21.58 -26.55 39.65
C GLN A 3 -21.76 -25.06 39.32
N LEU A 4 -23.03 -24.73 39.08
CA LEU A 4 -23.66 -23.42 39.02
C LEU A 4 -24.58 -23.30 40.25
N ASP A 5 -24.78 -22.05 40.69
CA ASP A 5 -25.95 -21.45 41.33
C ASP A 5 -26.36 -21.75 42.79
N LYS A 6 -26.33 -20.67 43.59
CA LYS A 6 -27.42 -20.18 44.48
C LYS A 6 -27.10 -18.74 44.91
N GLU A 7 -27.77 -17.73 44.35
CA GLU A 7 -28.92 -16.97 44.93
C GLU A 7 -28.62 -16.35 46.32
N ARG A 8 -28.83 -15.06 46.65
CA ARG A 8 -29.85 -14.08 46.20
C ARG A 8 -29.52 -12.65 46.67
N ASP A 9 -30.04 -11.70 45.90
CA ASP A 9 -30.42 -10.30 46.14
C ASP A 9 -30.34 -9.70 47.56
N GLU A 10 -29.76 -8.48 47.65
CA GLU A 10 -30.49 -7.23 47.97
C GLU A 10 -29.56 -6.01 47.82
N GLY A 11 -30.05 -4.93 47.17
CA GLY A 11 -29.46 -3.59 47.28
C GLY A 11 -29.20 -2.86 45.95
N GLY A 12 -30.24 -2.18 45.43
CA GLY A 12 -30.16 -1.38 44.21
C GLY A 12 -29.36 -0.08 44.34
N GLY A 13 -28.82 0.38 43.21
CA GLY A 13 -28.23 1.71 43.02
C GLY A 13 -27.72 1.85 41.59
N GLY A 14 -28.44 2.61 40.76
CA GLY A 14 -28.13 2.80 39.34
C GLY A 14 -26.73 3.37 39.09
N GLY A 15 -25.86 2.56 38.50
CA GLY A 15 -24.53 2.95 38.05
C GLY A 15 -24.51 3.19 36.54
N LYS A 16 -24.18 4.42 36.14
CA LYS A 16 -23.80 4.78 34.77
C LYS A 16 -22.79 3.77 34.24
N VAL A 17 -23.04 3.28 33.02
CA VAL A 17 -22.11 2.51 32.20
C VAL A 17 -20.81 3.33 32.06
N GLY A 18 -19.81 2.94 32.84
CA GLY A 18 -18.48 3.55 32.85
C GLY A 18 -17.71 3.19 31.59
N SER A 19 -17.14 4.23 30.98
CA SER A 19 -16.26 4.20 29.84
C SER A 19 -15.09 3.22 30.01
N THR A 20 -14.79 2.52 28.93
CA THR A 20 -13.69 1.57 28.71
C THR A 20 -12.29 2.13 28.97
N LYS A 21 -11.50 1.42 29.81
CA LYS A 21 -10.03 1.34 29.90
C LYS A 21 -9.23 2.66 29.93
N GLU A 22 -9.06 3.24 31.12
CA GLU A 22 -7.90 4.10 31.41
C GLU A 22 -6.61 3.26 31.27
N LYS A 23 -5.86 3.42 30.16
CA LYS A 23 -4.47 2.95 30.11
C LYS A 23 -3.68 3.79 31.10
N ASP A 24 -3.08 3.16 32.11
CA ASP A 24 -2.24 3.83 33.12
C ASP A 24 -1.08 4.59 32.42
N GLN A 25 -1.21 5.91 32.26
CA GLN A 25 -0.21 6.80 31.67
C GLN A 25 0.75 7.39 32.72
N SER A 26 0.78 6.85 33.94
CA SER A 26 1.66 7.32 35.03
C SER A 26 3.16 7.19 34.76
N TRP A 27 3.53 6.50 33.68
CA TRP A 27 4.92 6.38 33.22
C TRP A 27 5.40 7.63 32.47
N ILE A 28 4.52 8.42 31.86
CA ILE A 28 4.88 9.61 31.06
C ILE A 28 5.76 10.58 31.86
N PRO A 29 5.36 11.06 33.06
CA PRO A 29 6.19 11.97 33.85
C PRO A 29 7.48 11.32 34.40
N LYS A 30 7.59 10.00 34.40
CA LYS A 30 8.82 9.28 34.83
C LYS A 30 9.89 9.25 33.74
N ILE A 31 9.48 9.31 32.48
CA ILE A 31 10.39 9.18 31.32
C ILE A 31 10.57 10.54 30.62
N ILE A 32 9.48 11.28 30.43
CA ILE A 32 9.47 12.53 29.66
C ILE A 32 9.62 13.71 30.61
N LYS A 33 10.54 14.59 30.25
CA LYS A 33 10.88 15.77 31.02
C LYS A 33 10.41 17.04 30.33
N LYS A 34 10.37 18.15 31.06
CA LYS A 34 10.18 19.53 30.63
C LYS A 34 11.40 20.36 31.05
N ARG A 35 11.53 21.58 30.53
CA ARG A 35 12.58 22.52 30.94
C ARG A 35 12.01 23.70 31.72
N VAL A 36 12.76 24.16 32.70
CA VAL A 36 12.41 25.34 33.50
C VAL A 36 13.65 26.20 33.65
N CYS A 37 13.55 27.49 33.35
CA CYS A 37 14.65 28.43 33.52
C CYS A 37 15.03 28.54 35.01
N THR A 38 16.28 28.24 35.34
CA THR A 38 16.81 28.22 36.72
C THR A 38 17.87 29.28 36.98
N THR A 39 18.26 30.06 35.98
CA THR A 39 19.21 31.17 36.13
C THR A 39 18.59 32.46 35.58
N PHE A 40 18.48 33.48 36.41
CA PHE A 40 17.99 34.80 35.96
C PHE A 40 19.14 35.56 35.28
N VAL A 41 19.08 35.68 33.95
CA VAL A 41 20.02 36.49 33.15
C VAL A 41 19.28 37.73 32.71
N GLU A 42 19.76 38.92 33.09
CA GLU A 42 19.05 40.18 32.88
C GLU A 42 18.94 40.53 31.39
N ASP A 43 17.72 40.84 30.90
CA ASP A 43 17.52 41.34 29.55
C ASP A 43 17.75 42.85 29.50
N SER A 44 18.80 43.25 28.78
CA SER A 44 19.26 44.63 28.62
C SER A 44 18.18 45.56 28.04
N PHE A 45 17.23 45.03 27.28
CA PHE A 45 16.14 45.81 26.67
C PHE A 45 14.95 46.07 27.61
N SER A 46 14.90 45.40 28.75
CA SER A 46 13.76 45.42 29.68
C SER A 46 14.01 46.21 30.97
N ASN A 47 15.13 46.93 31.07
CA ASN A 47 15.58 47.62 32.30
C ASN A 47 15.55 46.71 33.54
N GLY A 48 15.88 45.43 33.37
CA GLY A 48 15.94 44.45 34.47
C GLY A 48 14.62 43.82 34.92
N ALA A 49 13.51 44.10 34.22
CA ALA A 49 12.21 43.53 34.55
C ALA A 49 12.06 42.07 34.07
N LEU A 50 12.73 41.70 32.98
CA LEU A 50 12.64 40.38 32.36
C LEU A 50 13.99 39.68 32.36
N CYS A 51 13.94 38.36 32.48
CA CYS A 51 15.06 37.49 32.14
C CYS A 51 15.18 37.41 30.60
N GLN A 52 16.37 37.14 30.08
CA GLN A 52 16.59 36.83 28.67
C GLN A 52 15.84 35.57 28.21
N CYS A 53 15.34 34.72 29.11
CA CYS A 53 14.40 33.65 28.76
C CYS A 53 12.98 34.17 28.42
N GLY A 54 12.68 35.44 28.72
CA GLY A 54 11.38 36.09 28.57
C GLY A 54 10.46 36.01 29.79
N GLY A 55 10.86 35.27 30.83
CA GLY A 55 10.12 35.19 32.10
C GLY A 55 10.33 36.42 32.99
N VAL A 56 9.28 36.83 33.69
CA VAL A 56 9.38 37.85 34.76
C VAL A 56 10.18 37.31 35.95
N ARG A 57 10.80 38.21 36.71
CA ARG A 57 11.64 37.86 37.87
C ARG A 57 10.91 37.02 38.92
N GLU A 58 9.62 37.28 39.13
CA GLU A 58 8.77 36.59 40.12
C GLU A 58 8.46 35.12 39.77
N VAL A 59 8.60 34.73 38.50
CA VAL A 59 8.33 33.36 38.01
C VAL A 59 9.56 32.46 38.15
N HIS A 60 10.73 33.04 38.47
CA HIS A 60 11.94 32.28 38.74
C HIS A 60 12.00 31.89 40.22
N ASP A 61 12.44 30.65 40.51
CA ASP A 61 12.62 30.20 41.89
C ASP A 61 13.56 31.12 42.67
N SER A 62 13.37 31.24 43.98
CA SER A 62 14.19 32.11 44.84
C SER A 62 15.70 31.80 44.71
N VAL A 63 16.05 30.54 44.47
CA VAL A 63 17.41 30.06 44.19
C VAL A 63 17.98 30.67 42.89
N ALA A 64 17.17 30.79 41.85
CA ALA A 64 17.56 31.36 40.54
C ALA A 64 17.82 32.87 40.59
N THR A 65 17.24 33.57 41.57
CA THR A 65 17.36 35.03 41.77
C THR A 65 18.36 35.42 42.86
N GLY A 66 18.76 34.47 43.71
CA GLY A 66 19.65 34.70 44.86
C GLY A 66 21.14 34.61 44.55
N ASP A 67 21.51 34.04 43.40
CA ASP A 67 22.91 33.80 43.03
C ASP A 67 23.53 35.01 42.33
N TYR A 68 23.66 36.12 43.06
CA TYR A 68 24.16 37.41 42.56
C TYR A 68 25.56 37.34 41.93
N PHE A 69 26.39 36.34 42.29
CA PHE A 69 27.74 36.17 41.73
C PHE A 69 27.75 35.36 40.43
N GLY A 70 26.89 34.36 40.27
CA GLY A 70 26.81 33.55 39.05
C GLY A 70 26.09 34.27 37.91
N ALA A 71 25.01 34.99 38.22
CA ALA A 71 24.24 35.77 37.25
C ALA A 71 25.00 36.99 36.69
N ALA A 72 25.95 37.55 37.45
CA ALA A 72 26.74 38.71 37.03
C ALA A 72 27.85 38.39 36.01
N ILE A 73 28.21 37.11 35.83
CA ILE A 73 29.25 36.67 34.89
C ILE A 73 28.67 36.25 33.54
N VAL A 74 27.39 35.85 33.50
CA VAL A 74 26.72 35.38 32.28
C VAL A 74 26.08 36.56 31.55
N THR A 75 26.56 36.85 30.34
CA THR A 75 26.02 37.92 29.48
C THR A 75 24.93 37.44 28.53
N GLN A 76 24.89 36.14 28.21
CA GLN A 76 23.97 35.56 27.25
C GLN A 76 23.30 34.29 27.81
N TRP A 77 21.97 34.26 27.77
CA TRP A 77 21.18 33.11 28.16
C TRP A 77 21.24 32.01 27.10
N ASP A 78 21.42 30.78 27.58
CA ASP A 78 21.43 29.54 26.81
C ASP A 78 20.56 28.52 27.53
N SER A 79 19.63 27.88 26.82
CA SER A 79 18.68 26.93 27.42
C SER A 79 19.40 25.77 28.13
N ARG A 80 20.44 25.18 27.53
CA ARG A 80 21.13 24.00 28.08
C ARG A 80 21.90 24.30 29.36
N GLN A 81 22.43 25.51 29.48
CA GLN A 81 23.22 25.93 30.63
C GLN A 81 22.38 26.58 31.74
N HIS A 82 21.29 27.25 31.39
CA HIS A 82 20.52 28.13 32.30
C HIS A 82 19.10 27.63 32.60
N SER A 83 18.75 26.44 32.11
CA SER A 83 17.52 25.75 32.46
C SER A 83 17.80 24.36 33.01
N SER A 84 16.90 23.85 33.85
CA SER A 84 16.97 22.52 34.43
C SER A 84 15.81 21.65 33.94
N GLU A 85 16.07 20.34 33.79
CA GLU A 85 15.04 19.39 33.40
C GLU A 85 14.25 18.88 34.62
N CYS A 86 12.93 18.84 34.50
CA CYS A 86 12.00 18.34 35.52
C CYS A 86 10.99 17.36 34.90
N PRO A 87 10.32 16.50 35.68
CA PRO A 87 9.20 15.68 35.19
C PRO A 87 8.16 16.53 34.45
N THR A 88 7.65 16.05 33.31
CA THR A 88 6.59 16.77 32.59
C THR A 88 5.31 16.83 33.41
N ASP A 89 4.60 17.94 33.31
CA ASP A 89 3.38 18.25 34.06
C ASP A 89 2.21 18.61 33.14
N ALA A 90 2.34 18.42 31.83
CA ALA A 90 1.30 18.74 30.87
C ALA A 90 1.25 17.66 29.78
N PHE A 91 0.31 16.73 29.90
CA PHE A 91 0.08 15.65 28.96
C PHE A 91 -1.36 15.15 29.02
N GLY A 92 -1.84 14.60 27.91
CA GLY A 92 -3.11 13.87 27.85
C GLY A 92 -3.94 14.18 26.59
N GLU A 93 -5.23 14.37 26.76
CA GLU A 93 -6.17 14.71 25.69
C GLU A 93 -6.65 16.15 25.84
N LEU A 94 -6.77 16.85 24.71
CA LEU A 94 -7.14 18.25 24.58
C LEU A 94 -8.56 18.33 24.00
N GLU A 95 -9.45 19.03 24.68
CA GLU A 95 -10.78 19.38 24.20
C GLU A 95 -10.88 20.91 24.03
N PHE A 96 -11.07 21.36 22.78
CA PHE A 96 -11.26 22.77 22.49
C PHE A 96 -12.70 23.19 22.83
N ALA A 97 -12.84 24.19 23.70
CA ALA A 97 -14.14 24.67 24.13
C ALA A 97 -14.97 25.19 22.92
N GLY A 98 -16.13 24.57 22.67
CA GLY A 98 -17.05 24.97 21.61
C GLY A 98 -16.76 24.40 20.21
N ALA A 99 -15.69 23.62 20.01
CA ALA A 99 -15.30 23.07 18.70
C ALA A 99 -15.85 21.64 18.41
N GLY A 100 -16.73 21.12 19.27
CA GLY A 100 -17.29 19.76 19.18
C GLY A 100 -16.48 18.70 19.93
N ARG A 101 -16.94 17.44 19.92
CA ARG A 101 -16.32 16.29 20.64
C ARG A 101 -15.11 15.69 19.91
N ARG A 102 -14.19 16.51 19.42
CA ARG A 102 -12.90 16.02 18.87
C ARG A 102 -11.83 16.20 19.94
N HIS A 103 -11.18 15.09 20.29
CA HIS A 103 -10.06 15.08 21.21
C HIS A 103 -8.76 15.07 20.39
N SER A 104 -7.83 15.95 20.74
CA SER A 104 -6.46 15.94 20.21
C SER A 104 -5.53 15.44 21.30
N HIS A 105 -4.51 14.66 21.00
CA HIS A 105 -3.49 14.33 22.00
C HIS A 105 -2.53 15.50 22.19
N PHE A 106 -2.02 15.71 23.40
CA PHE A 106 -0.97 16.70 23.64
C PHE A 106 0.07 16.20 24.65
N LEU A 107 1.30 16.67 24.48
CA LEU A 107 2.42 16.38 25.36
C LEU A 107 3.38 17.56 25.40
N ARG A 108 3.73 18.03 26.60
CA ARG A 108 4.85 18.93 26.85
C ARG A 108 6.13 18.12 27.04
N LEU A 109 7.18 18.45 26.30
CA LEU A 109 8.47 17.76 26.35
C LEU A 109 9.67 18.72 26.27
N SER A 110 10.80 18.34 26.87
CA SER A 110 12.09 19.03 26.75
C SER A 110 12.58 19.00 25.30
N CYS A 111 13.18 20.09 24.83
CA CYS A 111 13.81 20.15 23.50
C CYS A 111 14.92 19.11 23.27
N ASP A 112 15.49 18.54 24.34
CA ASP A 112 16.52 17.49 24.27
C ASP A 112 15.95 16.06 24.41
N THR A 113 14.62 15.90 24.43
CA THR A 113 13.98 14.58 24.52
C THR A 113 14.29 13.73 23.28
N SER A 114 14.63 12.44 23.48
CA SER A 114 14.91 11.53 22.36
C SER A 114 13.68 11.32 21.46
N PRO A 115 13.81 11.51 20.13
CA PRO A 115 12.72 11.29 19.18
C PRO A 115 12.13 9.88 19.19
N GLN A 116 12.93 8.86 19.54
CA GLN A 116 12.48 7.47 19.62
C GLN A 116 11.33 7.27 20.60
N ILE A 117 11.42 7.91 21.77
CA ILE A 117 10.40 7.82 22.81
C ILE A 117 9.09 8.43 22.28
N ILE A 118 9.20 9.55 21.57
CA ILE A 118 8.07 10.29 21.03
C ILE A 118 7.41 9.54 19.87
N TYR A 119 8.19 8.96 18.95
CA TYR A 119 7.67 8.13 17.87
C TYR A 119 6.92 6.90 18.40
N THR A 120 7.48 6.23 19.41
CA THR A 120 6.82 5.08 20.08
C THR A 120 5.54 5.52 20.79
N LEU A 121 5.54 6.68 21.44
CA LEU A 121 4.36 7.24 22.08
C LEU A 121 3.25 7.55 21.07
N MET A 122 3.58 8.17 19.95
CA MET A 122 2.62 8.49 18.88
C MET A 122 1.99 7.23 18.27
N THR A 123 2.81 6.22 17.96
CA THR A 123 2.34 5.00 17.27
C THR A 123 1.69 3.99 18.22
N ALA A 124 2.34 3.63 19.32
CA ALA A 124 1.89 2.57 20.22
C ALA A 124 0.88 3.06 21.28
N HIS A 125 1.04 4.28 21.79
CA HIS A 125 0.20 4.79 22.90
C HIS A 125 -0.98 5.61 22.41
N TRP A 126 -0.74 6.62 21.56
CA TRP A 126 -1.82 7.41 20.92
C TRP A 126 -2.52 6.64 19.80
N GLY A 127 -1.92 5.55 19.30
CA GLY A 127 -2.54 4.71 18.27
C GLY A 127 -2.59 5.39 16.89
N LEU A 128 -1.69 6.34 16.63
CA LEU A 128 -1.54 6.90 15.29
C LEU A 128 -0.93 5.83 14.37
N PRO A 129 -1.54 5.53 13.20
CA PRO A 129 -0.96 4.59 12.25
C PRO A 129 0.40 5.11 11.76
N SER A 130 1.36 4.20 11.60
CA SER A 130 2.68 4.53 11.05
C SER A 130 2.54 5.17 9.67
N PRO A 131 3.25 6.27 9.37
CA PRO A 131 3.13 6.97 8.10
C PRO A 131 3.84 6.21 6.98
N ASN A 132 3.32 6.36 5.75
CA ASN A 132 4.03 5.93 4.53
C ASN A 132 4.88 7.04 3.91
N LEU A 133 4.68 8.27 4.38
CA LEU A 133 5.34 9.48 3.95
C LEU A 133 5.18 10.51 5.07
N VAL A 134 6.20 11.32 5.30
CA VAL A 134 6.07 12.51 6.16
C VAL A 134 6.33 13.75 5.32
N VAL A 135 5.38 14.68 5.31
CA VAL A 135 5.55 16.00 4.72
C VAL A 135 5.68 17.02 5.84
N SER A 136 6.87 17.59 5.97
CA SER A 136 7.18 18.59 6.98
C SER A 136 7.06 20.00 6.41
N VAL A 137 5.94 20.67 6.70
CA VAL A 137 5.67 22.03 6.21
C VAL A 137 6.32 23.07 7.11
N VAL A 138 7.27 23.82 6.58
CA VAL A 138 8.08 24.80 7.30
C VAL A 138 8.03 26.17 6.60
N GLY A 139 8.22 27.24 7.37
CA GLY A 139 8.15 28.61 6.88
C GLY A 139 6.78 29.27 7.06
N GLY A 140 6.73 30.58 6.76
CA GLY A 140 5.52 31.39 6.87
C GLY A 140 4.99 31.47 8.29
N GLU A 141 5.92 31.52 9.25
CA GLU A 141 5.64 31.68 10.67
C GLU A 141 5.25 33.14 10.98
N GLY A 142 4.31 33.32 11.92
CA GLY A 142 3.78 34.63 12.28
C GLY A 142 2.58 35.08 11.43
N HIS A 143 2.44 36.40 11.26
CA HIS A 143 1.24 37.02 10.67
C HIS A 143 1.40 37.47 9.21
N GLU A 144 2.40 36.94 8.49
CA GLU A 144 2.55 37.23 7.06
C GLU A 144 1.29 36.80 6.29
N LYS A 145 0.80 37.67 5.40
CA LYS A 145 -0.36 37.35 4.56
C LYS A 145 0.03 36.30 3.52
N ILE A 146 -0.42 35.08 3.73
CA ILE A 146 -0.23 33.98 2.79
C ILE A 146 -1.03 34.25 1.52
N LYS A 147 -0.36 34.09 0.37
CA LYS A 147 -0.94 34.26 -0.96
C LYS A 147 -2.08 33.24 -1.18
N THR A 148 -3.10 33.64 -1.92
CA THR A 148 -4.31 32.81 -2.14
C THR A 148 -3.99 31.48 -2.82
N TRP A 149 -3.15 31.50 -3.86
CA TRP A 149 -2.75 30.29 -4.58
C TRP A 149 -2.01 29.28 -3.69
N VAL A 150 -1.20 29.74 -2.72
CA VAL A 150 -0.53 28.87 -1.75
C VAL A 150 -1.55 28.15 -0.87
N ARG A 151 -2.62 28.85 -0.46
CA ARG A 151 -3.73 28.24 0.28
C ARG A 151 -4.42 27.17 -0.55
N ASP A 152 -4.60 27.40 -1.84
CA ASP A 152 -5.20 26.42 -2.75
C ASP A 152 -4.30 25.19 -2.93
N VAL A 153 -2.98 25.36 -3.02
CA VAL A 153 -1.99 24.26 -3.05
C VAL A 153 -2.03 23.47 -1.74
N LEU A 154 -2.10 24.11 -0.58
CA LEU A 154 -2.23 23.43 0.71
C LEU A 154 -3.55 22.67 0.83
N ARG A 155 -4.66 23.28 0.40
CA ARG A 155 -6.01 22.72 0.51
C ARG A 155 -6.25 21.57 -0.44
N ASN A 156 -5.91 21.75 -1.71
CA ASN A 156 -6.20 20.78 -2.76
C ASN A 156 -4.97 19.92 -3.03
N GLY A 157 -3.77 20.47 -3.18
CA GLY A 157 -2.56 19.69 -3.46
C GLY A 157 -2.12 18.82 -2.29
N LEU A 158 -1.66 19.44 -1.21
CA LEU A 158 -1.01 18.76 -0.08
C LEU A 158 -1.93 17.74 0.60
N VAL A 159 -3.18 18.11 0.90
CA VAL A 159 -4.08 17.20 1.60
C VAL A 159 -4.52 16.03 0.71
N ARG A 160 -4.71 16.21 -0.60
CA ARG A 160 -4.96 15.08 -1.51
C ARG A 160 -3.76 14.14 -1.57
N ALA A 161 -2.54 14.69 -1.67
CA ALA A 161 -1.31 13.90 -1.67
C ALA A 161 -1.12 13.12 -0.36
N ALA A 162 -1.44 13.73 0.78
CA ALA A 162 -1.39 13.05 2.07
C ALA A 162 -2.45 11.95 2.20
N GLN A 163 -3.63 12.14 1.61
CA GLN A 163 -4.71 11.16 1.64
C GLN A 163 -4.40 9.93 0.78
N SER A 164 -3.85 10.13 -0.43
CA SER A 164 -3.52 9.04 -1.35
C SER A 164 -2.40 8.17 -0.79
N THR A 165 -1.40 8.78 -0.16
CA THR A 165 -0.24 8.08 0.39
C THR A 165 -0.44 7.57 1.81
N GLY A 166 -1.31 8.18 2.61
CA GLY A 166 -1.38 7.94 4.06
C GLY A 166 -0.23 8.63 4.80
N ALA A 167 -0.01 9.90 4.51
CA ALA A 167 1.10 10.69 5.04
C ALA A 167 0.77 11.38 6.37
N TRP A 168 1.81 11.59 7.18
CA TRP A 168 1.77 12.57 8.26
C TRP A 168 2.17 13.95 7.75
N ILE A 169 1.43 14.97 8.19
CA ILE A 169 1.75 16.38 7.94
C ILE A 169 2.28 16.96 9.25
N LEU A 170 3.58 17.27 9.30
CA LEU A 170 4.21 17.95 10.42
C LEU A 170 4.22 19.45 10.16
N THR A 171 3.80 20.26 11.12
CA THR A 171 3.82 21.73 11.03
C THR A 171 3.75 22.36 12.42
N GLY A 172 3.68 23.70 12.53
CA GLY A 172 3.79 24.43 13.80
C GLY A 172 2.60 24.26 14.76
N GLY A 173 1.42 23.84 14.27
CA GLY A 173 0.24 23.57 15.11
C GLY A 173 -0.43 24.79 15.77
N LEU A 174 0.18 25.97 15.68
CA LEU A 174 -0.40 27.23 16.15
C LEU A 174 -1.38 27.78 15.12
N ARG A 175 -2.38 28.53 15.60
CA ARG A 175 -3.43 29.18 14.80
C ARG A 175 -2.94 30.48 14.16
N GLU A 176 -1.80 30.41 13.48
CA GLU A 176 -1.15 31.52 12.77
C GLU A 176 -0.50 31.03 11.47
N GLY A 177 -0.23 31.96 10.56
CA GLY A 177 0.53 31.72 9.34
C GLY A 177 0.12 30.45 8.59
N VAL A 178 1.14 29.69 8.15
CA VAL A 178 0.96 28.49 7.31
C VAL A 178 0.31 27.36 8.08
N SER A 179 0.64 27.23 9.36
CA SER A 179 0.08 26.21 10.26
C SER A 179 -1.45 26.30 10.34
N HIS A 180 -2.00 27.51 10.36
CA HIS A 180 -3.46 27.71 10.34
C HIS A 180 -4.07 27.27 9.02
N CYS A 181 -3.46 27.63 7.89
CA CYS A 181 -3.95 27.25 6.55
C CYS A 181 -3.95 25.71 6.36
N VAL A 182 -2.91 25.02 6.86
CA VAL A 182 -2.86 23.55 6.87
C VAL A 182 -3.98 22.97 7.74
N GLY A 183 -4.23 23.55 8.92
CA GLY A 183 -5.34 23.15 9.79
C GLY A 183 -6.70 23.26 9.09
N GLU A 184 -6.96 24.39 8.43
CA GLU A 184 -8.19 24.58 7.66
C GLU A 184 -8.33 23.61 6.49
N ALA A 185 -7.23 23.36 5.77
CA ALA A 185 -7.19 22.38 4.68
C ALA A 185 -7.56 20.96 5.17
N VAL A 186 -6.99 20.52 6.30
CA VAL A 186 -7.29 19.21 6.90
C VAL A 186 -8.74 19.13 7.38
N ARG A 187 -9.27 20.21 7.97
CA ARG A 187 -10.68 20.30 8.40
C ARG A 187 -11.64 20.15 7.23
N ASP A 188 -11.42 20.93 6.17
CA ASP A 188 -12.28 20.96 4.99
C ASP A 188 -12.27 19.60 4.29
N HIS A 189 -11.11 18.97 4.20
CA HIS A 189 -10.99 17.62 3.69
C HIS A 189 -11.73 16.60 4.57
N ALA A 190 -11.56 16.64 5.89
CA ALA A 190 -12.25 15.73 6.80
C ALA A 190 -13.79 15.87 6.72
N ALA A 191 -14.30 17.06 6.41
CA ALA A 191 -15.73 17.29 6.16
C ALA A 191 -16.20 16.64 4.85
N ALA A 192 -15.43 16.78 3.77
CA ALA A 192 -15.75 16.27 2.44
C ALA A 192 -15.50 14.76 2.25
N ALA A 193 -14.53 14.19 2.97
CA ALA A 193 -14.06 12.83 2.76
C ALA A 193 -15.03 11.75 3.31
N PRO A 194 -15.18 10.60 2.61
CA PRO A 194 -15.88 9.42 3.12
C PRO A 194 -15.33 8.93 4.47
N ALA A 195 -16.17 8.29 5.29
CA ALA A 195 -15.81 7.89 6.66
C ALA A 195 -14.56 6.99 6.73
N LEU A 196 -14.33 6.12 5.73
CA LEU A 196 -13.14 5.26 5.65
C LEU A 196 -11.83 6.03 5.38
N SER A 197 -11.87 7.13 4.63
CA SER A 197 -10.67 7.90 4.27
C SER A 197 -10.35 9.02 5.25
N ARG A 198 -11.28 9.40 6.13
CA ARG A 198 -11.08 10.43 7.17
C ARG A 198 -9.91 10.15 8.12
N LYS A 199 -9.52 8.89 8.31
CA LYS A 199 -8.41 8.49 9.20
C LYS A 199 -7.05 8.43 8.52
N LYS A 200 -6.95 8.70 7.22
CA LYS A 200 -5.68 8.58 6.46
C LYS A 200 -4.76 9.79 6.58
N VAL A 201 -5.32 10.99 6.77
CA VAL A 201 -4.53 12.23 6.88
C VAL A 201 -4.37 12.59 8.35
N ILE A 202 -3.12 12.67 8.81
CA ILE A 202 -2.78 12.98 10.21
C ILE A 202 -1.91 14.24 10.23
N ALA A 203 -2.42 15.29 10.86
CA ALA A 203 -1.68 16.52 11.12
C ALA A 203 -1.18 16.54 12.56
N VAL A 204 0.14 16.71 12.72
CA VAL A 204 0.81 16.80 14.01
C VAL A 204 1.42 18.20 14.16
N GLY A 205 1.04 18.90 15.22
CA GLY A 205 1.52 20.24 15.54
C GLY A 205 2.74 20.19 16.47
N LEU A 206 3.87 20.75 16.03
CA LEU A 206 5.08 20.93 16.82
C LEU A 206 5.22 22.41 17.17
N ALA A 207 4.79 22.79 18.38
CA ALA A 207 4.76 24.17 18.84
C ALA A 207 5.72 24.40 20.00
N SER A 208 6.33 25.58 20.10
CA SER A 208 7.11 25.97 21.28
C SER A 208 6.16 26.23 22.46
N TRP A 209 6.36 25.54 23.59
CA TRP A 209 5.60 25.74 24.83
C TRP A 209 5.68 27.19 25.33
N GLY A 210 6.79 27.88 25.04
CA GLY A 210 7.01 29.30 25.29
C GLY A 210 5.92 30.21 24.73
N LEU A 211 5.41 29.89 23.54
CA LEU A 211 4.48 30.72 22.77
C LEU A 211 3.01 30.41 23.03
N VAL A 212 2.69 29.17 23.46
CA VAL A 212 1.31 28.72 23.59
C VAL A 212 0.56 29.59 24.59
N HIS A 213 -0.44 30.32 24.09
CA HIS A 213 -1.32 31.12 24.92
C HIS A 213 -2.21 30.22 25.79
N ASN A 214 -2.63 30.68 26.98
CA ASN A 214 -3.44 29.90 27.93
C ASN A 214 -2.86 28.52 28.31
N ARG A 215 -1.54 28.31 28.15
CA ARG A 215 -0.85 27.04 28.44
C ARG A 215 -1.05 26.51 29.87
N GLN A 216 -1.37 27.39 30.80
CA GLN A 216 -1.67 27.10 32.21
C GLN A 216 -2.91 26.20 32.35
N GLN A 217 -3.83 26.23 31.39
CA GLN A 217 -5.00 25.34 31.35
C GLN A 217 -4.62 23.88 31.02
N LEU A 218 -3.41 23.65 30.52
CA LEU A 218 -2.89 22.33 30.12
C LEU A 218 -2.03 21.69 31.22
N VAL A 219 -1.67 22.44 32.26
CA VAL A 219 -0.78 21.99 33.33
C VAL A 219 -1.57 21.17 34.35
N ASN A 220 -1.27 19.88 34.43
CA ASN A 220 -1.75 18.95 35.44
C ASN A 220 -0.75 17.78 35.58
N ALA A 221 -0.10 17.66 36.73
CA ALA A 221 0.92 16.65 36.99
C ALA A 221 0.42 15.20 36.88
N GLN A 222 -0.89 14.96 37.03
CA GLN A 222 -1.50 13.64 36.89
C GLN A 222 -1.95 13.33 35.44
N GLY A 223 -1.78 14.29 34.53
CA GLY A 223 -2.34 14.23 33.17
C GLY A 223 -3.81 14.65 33.12
N SER A 224 -4.26 15.06 31.94
CA SER A 224 -5.62 15.57 31.73
C SER A 224 -6.33 14.83 30.59
N PHE A 225 -7.47 14.20 30.87
CA PHE A 225 -8.21 13.36 29.93
C PHE A 225 -9.73 13.66 29.99
N PRO A 226 -10.22 14.82 29.49
CA PRO A 226 -9.51 15.84 28.71
C PRO A 226 -9.18 17.15 29.47
N ALA A 227 -8.13 17.84 29.05
CA ALA A 227 -7.87 19.25 29.35
C ALA A 227 -8.77 20.15 28.48
N ARG A 228 -9.55 21.03 29.12
CA ARG A 228 -10.37 22.01 28.39
C ARG A 228 -9.56 23.25 28.09
N TYR A 229 -9.42 23.57 26.81
CA TYR A 229 -8.65 24.70 26.32
C TYR A 229 -9.56 25.74 25.67
N TYR A 230 -9.46 26.98 26.15
CA TYR A 230 -10.29 28.10 25.71
C TYR A 230 -9.52 29.01 24.76
N VAL A 231 -10.06 29.15 23.54
CA VAL A 231 -9.54 30.05 22.52
C VAL A 231 -10.42 31.30 22.50
N GLN A 232 -9.87 32.45 22.91
CA GLN A 232 -10.56 33.73 22.82
C GLN A 232 -10.17 34.45 21.53
N ASN A 233 -11.15 35.04 20.84
CA ASN A 233 -10.94 35.63 19.51
C ASN A 233 -10.49 37.11 19.57
N THR A 234 -9.80 37.52 20.64
CA THR A 234 -9.75 38.94 21.06
C THR A 234 -8.40 39.66 20.96
N SER A 235 -7.37 39.09 20.32
CA SER A 235 -6.20 39.88 19.87
C SER A 235 -5.44 39.17 18.74
N HIS A 236 -4.86 39.95 17.83
CA HIS A 236 -4.03 39.42 16.74
C HIS A 236 -2.67 38.89 17.23
N ASP A 237 -2.22 39.24 18.44
CA ASP A 237 -0.89 38.90 18.98
C ASP A 237 -0.84 37.59 19.79
N SER A 238 -1.90 36.76 19.79
CA SER A 238 -1.98 35.56 20.64
C SER A 238 -1.81 34.26 19.85
N CYS A 239 -0.76 33.49 20.14
CA CYS A 239 -0.48 32.18 19.54
C CYS A 239 -1.30 31.06 20.24
N TYR A 240 -2.54 30.84 19.80
CA TYR A 240 -3.38 29.72 20.26
C TYR A 240 -3.06 28.41 19.51
N LEU A 241 -3.33 27.27 20.14
CA LEU A 241 -3.34 25.97 19.44
C LEU A 241 -4.52 25.88 18.46
N ASP A 242 -4.34 25.19 17.33
CA ASP A 242 -5.36 25.06 16.28
C ASP A 242 -6.20 23.77 16.45
N SER A 243 -7.53 23.87 16.53
CA SER A 243 -8.41 22.72 16.79
C SER A 243 -8.47 21.65 15.69
N ASN A 244 -7.79 21.84 14.56
CA ASN A 244 -7.85 20.93 13.42
C ASN A 244 -6.76 19.84 13.41
N TYR A 245 -5.88 19.82 14.41
CA TYR A 245 -4.78 18.85 14.55
C TYR A 245 -5.16 17.65 15.40
N GLN A 246 -4.63 16.48 15.08
CA GLN A 246 -4.87 15.24 15.84
C GLN A 246 -3.95 15.13 17.06
N ALA A 247 -2.75 15.69 16.99
CA ALA A 247 -1.77 15.61 18.06
C ALA A 247 -0.87 16.85 18.15
N PHE A 248 -0.42 17.16 19.37
CA PHE A 248 0.47 18.28 19.69
C PHE A 248 1.70 17.83 20.47
N LEU A 249 2.87 18.17 19.95
CA LEU A 249 4.15 18.08 20.62
C LEU A 249 4.57 19.51 21.02
N LEU A 250 4.44 19.82 22.30
CA LEU A 250 4.73 21.14 22.86
C LEU A 250 6.17 21.14 23.39
N VAL A 251 7.09 21.64 22.57
CA VAL A 251 8.53 21.59 22.83
C VAL A 251 8.92 22.73 23.77
N ASP A 252 9.60 22.40 24.85
CA ASP A 252 9.95 23.29 25.94
C ASP A 252 11.46 23.41 26.08
N ASP A 253 11.97 24.61 25.81
CA ASP A 253 13.36 25.01 26.00
C ASP A 253 13.54 25.89 27.26
N GLY A 254 12.48 26.08 28.04
CA GLY A 254 12.48 26.95 29.22
C GLY A 254 12.26 28.43 28.91
N SER A 255 12.08 28.82 27.64
CA SER A 255 11.75 30.19 27.26
C SER A 255 10.25 30.51 27.43
N VAL A 256 9.93 31.80 27.49
CA VAL A 256 8.57 32.33 27.63
C VAL A 256 8.35 33.45 26.63
N GLY A 257 7.29 33.34 25.81
CA GLY A 257 6.96 34.33 24.79
C GLY A 257 7.94 34.39 23.61
N ARG A 258 8.86 33.43 23.50
CA ARG A 258 9.88 33.36 22.43
C ARG A 258 9.74 32.04 21.67
N ARG A 259 10.11 32.06 20.39
CA ARG A 259 10.33 30.83 19.59
C ARG A 259 11.69 30.26 19.96
N GLY A 260 11.81 28.93 20.04
CA GLY A 260 13.05 28.31 20.50
C GLY A 260 12.88 26.82 20.84
N GLY A 261 13.85 26.03 20.40
CA GLY A 261 13.94 24.60 20.68
C GLY A 261 13.11 23.70 19.75
N GLU A 262 11.96 24.15 19.23
CA GLU A 262 11.11 23.33 18.37
C GLU A 262 11.76 22.98 17.03
N ALA A 263 12.53 23.90 16.43
CA ALA A 263 13.16 23.68 15.13
C ALA A 263 14.19 22.54 15.18
N ALA A 264 15.04 22.52 16.22
CA ALA A 264 16.06 21.48 16.40
C ALA A 264 15.44 20.12 16.75
N PHE A 265 14.47 20.10 17.68
CA PHE A 265 13.74 18.87 18.02
C PHE A 265 13.02 18.30 16.80
N ARG A 266 12.34 19.16 16.02
CA ARG A 266 11.63 18.76 14.81
C ARG A 266 12.57 18.16 13.76
N ALA A 267 13.73 18.77 13.51
CA ALA A 267 14.74 18.20 12.61
C ALA A 267 15.28 16.85 13.09
N SER A 268 15.43 16.66 14.41
CA SER A 268 15.82 15.36 14.98
C SER A 268 14.72 14.31 14.88
N LEU A 269 13.45 14.72 14.97
CA LEU A 269 12.30 13.83 14.80
C LEU A 269 12.12 13.41 13.34
N GLU A 270 12.24 14.36 12.41
CA GLU A 270 12.26 14.11 10.96
C GLU A 270 13.31 13.05 10.60
N ASP A 271 14.55 13.27 11.05
CA ASP A 271 15.68 12.36 10.85
C ASP A 271 15.46 10.99 11.53
N TYR A 272 14.85 10.94 12.71
CA TYR A 272 14.55 9.64 13.33
C TYR A 272 13.48 8.87 12.54
N ILE A 273 12.43 9.56 12.08
CA ILE A 273 11.34 8.95 11.32
C ILE A 273 11.84 8.43 9.97
N SER A 274 12.78 9.12 9.32
CA SER A 274 13.29 8.70 8.01
C SER A 274 13.92 7.32 8.03
N HIS A 275 14.55 6.93 9.13
CA HIS A 275 15.17 5.60 9.30
C HIS A 275 14.21 4.52 9.81
N GLN A 276 12.92 4.85 10.02
CA GLN A 276 11.91 3.87 10.42
C GLN A 276 11.39 3.13 9.19
N ARG A 277 10.90 1.91 9.40
CA ARG A 277 10.38 1.06 8.32
C ARG A 277 8.86 1.08 8.25
N THR A 278 8.33 1.10 7.03
CA THR A 278 6.88 0.99 6.80
C THR A 278 6.39 -0.43 7.09
N GLY A 279 5.23 -0.56 7.73
CA GLY A 279 4.63 -1.86 8.09
C GLY A 279 3.67 -2.45 7.05
N ILE A 280 3.57 -1.82 5.87
CA ILE A 280 2.55 -2.17 4.85
C ILE A 280 2.99 -3.31 3.93
N TRP A 281 4.29 -3.59 3.85
CA TRP A 281 4.87 -4.47 2.84
C TRP A 281 5.30 -5.78 3.50
N GLY A 282 4.98 -6.92 2.90
CA GLY A 282 5.27 -8.26 3.45
C GLY A 282 6.76 -8.54 3.71
N SER A 283 7.65 -7.65 3.27
CA SER A 283 9.09 -7.64 3.58
C SER A 283 9.54 -6.55 4.57
N GLY A 284 8.71 -5.54 4.87
CA GLY A 284 8.97 -4.50 5.87
C GLY A 284 10.28 -3.73 5.70
N ASN A 285 10.79 -3.60 4.48
CA ASN A 285 12.16 -3.12 4.22
C ASN A 285 12.27 -1.67 3.75
N ILE A 286 11.17 -0.97 3.49
CA ILE A 286 11.22 0.40 2.94
C ILE A 286 11.25 1.40 4.10
N GLU A 287 12.27 2.27 4.07
CA GLU A 287 12.41 3.42 4.96
C GLU A 287 11.33 4.49 4.67
N ILE A 288 10.83 5.16 5.71
CA ILE A 288 9.77 6.16 5.56
C ILE A 288 10.36 7.42 4.90
N PRO A 289 9.94 7.81 3.68
CA PRO A 289 10.42 9.04 3.07
C PRO A 289 9.93 10.25 3.87
N VAL A 290 10.84 11.20 4.11
CA VAL A 290 10.54 12.49 4.77
C VAL A 290 10.89 13.61 3.81
N LEU A 291 9.92 14.45 3.47
CA LEU A 291 10.09 15.62 2.60
C LEU A 291 9.82 16.91 3.38
N CYS A 292 10.74 17.87 3.29
CA CYS A 292 10.54 19.21 3.82
C CYS A 292 9.90 20.12 2.75
N MET A 293 8.84 20.84 3.08
CA MET A 293 8.16 21.78 2.18
C MET A 293 8.36 23.22 2.70
N LEU A 294 9.05 24.05 1.92
CA LEU A 294 9.31 25.45 2.27
C LEU A 294 8.24 26.37 1.69
N ILE A 295 7.54 27.10 2.56
CA ILE A 295 6.53 28.10 2.20
C ILE A 295 6.87 29.41 2.90
N SER A 296 7.26 30.44 2.15
CA SER A 296 7.89 31.64 2.73
C SER A 296 9.06 31.27 3.67
N GLY A 297 9.65 32.24 4.36
CA GLY A 297 10.71 32.01 5.34
C GLY A 297 11.62 33.20 5.53
N ASN A 298 12.24 33.24 6.71
CA ASN A 298 13.26 34.21 7.09
C ASN A 298 14.68 33.63 6.89
N SER A 299 15.69 34.40 7.27
CA SER A 299 17.13 34.04 7.18
C SER A 299 17.47 32.72 7.88
N ASN A 300 16.89 32.46 9.06
CA ASN A 300 17.10 31.22 9.84
C ASN A 300 16.73 29.94 9.07
N MET A 301 15.82 30.05 8.09
CA MET A 301 15.45 28.91 7.25
C MET A 301 16.60 28.42 6.39
N LEU A 302 17.56 29.28 6.01
CA LEU A 302 18.73 28.86 5.23
C LEU A 302 19.63 27.93 6.03
N GLU A 303 19.85 28.20 7.32
CA GLU A 303 20.64 27.33 8.20
C GLU A 303 19.98 25.96 8.36
N ARG A 304 18.65 25.95 8.54
CA ARG A 304 17.88 24.70 8.63
C ARG A 304 17.92 23.90 7.33
N LEU A 305 17.73 24.57 6.20
CA LEU A 305 17.72 23.94 4.88
C LEU A 305 19.09 23.32 4.59
N ASP A 306 20.16 24.07 4.80
CA ASP A 306 21.54 23.60 4.67
C ASP A 306 21.85 22.38 5.58
N ALA A 307 21.46 22.43 6.86
CA ALA A 307 21.65 21.30 7.78
C ALA A 307 20.85 20.05 7.39
N SER A 308 19.64 20.23 6.85
CA SER A 308 18.77 19.14 6.40
C SER A 308 19.24 18.53 5.08
N LEU A 309 19.71 19.34 4.13
CA LEU A 309 20.29 18.85 2.87
C LEU A 309 21.55 18.02 3.09
N ARG A 310 22.38 18.35 4.08
CA ARG A 310 23.54 17.52 4.48
C ARG A 310 23.16 16.11 4.93
N LYS A 311 21.95 15.93 5.45
CA LYS A 311 21.39 14.62 5.83
C LYS A 311 20.65 13.94 4.68
N ALA A 312 20.82 14.42 3.44
CA ALA A 312 20.13 13.95 2.24
C ALA A 312 18.58 14.03 2.31
N THR A 313 18.02 14.90 3.16
CA THR A 313 16.57 15.10 3.21
C THR A 313 16.12 15.96 2.02
N PRO A 314 15.13 15.54 1.22
CA PRO A 314 14.64 16.32 0.09
C PRO A 314 13.77 17.51 0.49
N TRP A 315 13.83 18.57 -0.34
CA TRP A 315 13.09 19.82 -0.15
C TRP A 315 12.22 20.16 -1.36
N LEU A 316 10.97 20.54 -1.10
CA LEU A 316 10.05 21.13 -2.07
C LEU A 316 9.87 22.62 -1.75
N VAL A 317 10.26 23.49 -2.67
CA VAL A 317 10.23 24.95 -2.48
C VAL A 317 9.13 25.56 -3.33
N LEU A 318 8.22 26.33 -2.72
CA LEU A 318 7.15 27.02 -3.43
C LEU A 318 7.65 28.37 -3.94
N ALA A 319 7.93 28.45 -5.24
CA ALA A 319 8.40 29.67 -5.88
C ALA A 319 7.36 30.79 -5.78
N GLY A 320 7.81 32.01 -5.48
CA GLY A 320 6.93 33.15 -5.30
C GLY A 320 6.15 33.13 -3.98
N SER A 321 6.51 32.29 -3.00
CA SER A 321 5.79 32.24 -1.72
C SER A 321 6.32 33.21 -0.66
N GLY A 322 7.60 33.63 -0.74
CA GLY A 322 8.21 34.57 0.20
C GLY A 322 9.74 34.63 0.13
N PRO A 323 10.41 35.43 0.97
CA PRO A 323 11.81 35.84 0.77
C PRO A 323 12.82 34.69 0.69
N ALA A 324 12.77 33.73 1.63
CA ALA A 324 13.66 32.58 1.61
C ALA A 324 13.41 31.67 0.41
N ALA A 325 12.14 31.36 0.11
CA ALA A 325 11.78 30.51 -1.03
C ALA A 325 12.21 31.13 -2.37
N ASP A 326 11.98 32.43 -2.53
CA ASP A 326 12.30 33.17 -3.75
C ASP A 326 13.83 33.29 -3.95
N LEU A 327 14.59 33.46 -2.87
CA LEU A 327 16.06 33.39 -2.93
C LEU A 327 16.54 32.02 -3.44
N ILE A 328 16.01 30.92 -2.91
CA ILE A 328 16.40 29.57 -3.36
C ILE A 328 16.06 29.37 -4.83
N CYS A 329 14.88 29.79 -5.28
CA CYS A 329 14.52 29.74 -6.70
C CYS A 329 15.48 30.57 -7.56
N GLU A 330 15.77 31.82 -7.19
CA GLU A 330 16.72 32.67 -7.92
C GLU A 330 18.13 32.10 -7.94
N LEU A 331 18.56 31.40 -6.89
CA LEU A 331 19.85 30.70 -6.82
C LEU A 331 19.89 29.54 -7.82
N LEU A 332 18.83 28.75 -7.91
CA LEU A 332 18.77 27.57 -8.76
C LEU A 332 18.59 27.91 -10.26
N ASP A 333 17.72 28.86 -10.60
CA ASP A 333 17.39 29.21 -11.99
C ASP A 333 18.54 29.91 -12.73
N ASN A 334 19.28 30.80 -12.03
CA ASN A 334 20.25 31.70 -12.68
C ASN A 334 21.72 31.26 -12.56
N LEU A 335 21.96 30.11 -11.93
CA LEU A 335 23.30 29.52 -11.80
C LEU A 335 23.49 28.27 -12.66
N SER A 336 22.53 27.93 -13.53
CA SER A 336 22.75 26.92 -14.58
C SER A 336 24.07 27.23 -15.31
N PRO A 337 24.92 26.22 -15.58
CA PRO A 337 26.24 26.48 -16.15
C PRO A 337 26.07 27.19 -17.48
N VAL A 338 26.49 28.45 -17.54
CA VAL A 338 26.61 29.19 -18.80
C VAL A 338 27.51 28.34 -19.69
N SER A 339 26.93 27.83 -20.76
CA SER A 339 27.61 27.10 -21.82
C SER A 339 28.83 27.91 -22.26
N LEU A 340 30.02 27.43 -21.92
CA LEU A 340 31.26 27.95 -22.49
C LEU A 340 31.20 27.72 -24.00
N SER A 341 30.97 28.78 -24.76
CA SER A 341 31.22 28.78 -26.20
C SER A 341 32.68 28.38 -26.45
N PRO A 342 32.96 27.40 -27.33
CA PRO A 342 34.30 26.87 -27.53
C PRO A 342 35.09 27.78 -28.46
N THR A 343 35.65 28.87 -27.94
CA THR A 343 36.71 29.61 -28.64
C THR A 343 37.64 30.28 -27.64
N SER A 344 38.64 29.50 -27.21
CA SER A 344 40.04 29.85 -26.90
C SER A 344 40.54 29.11 -25.65
N PRO A 345 41.77 28.55 -25.68
CA PRO A 345 42.32 27.82 -24.54
C PRO A 345 42.72 28.81 -23.43
N PRO A 346 42.44 28.53 -22.15
CA PRO A 346 42.87 29.39 -21.06
C PRO A 346 44.37 29.22 -20.81
N ALA A 347 45.09 30.35 -20.81
CA ALA A 347 46.43 30.44 -20.26
C ALA A 347 46.39 30.16 -18.75
N GLU A 348 47.41 29.45 -18.28
CA GLU A 348 47.54 28.84 -16.96
C GLU A 348 47.49 29.86 -15.80
N GLY A 349 46.86 29.46 -14.69
CA GLY A 349 47.25 29.91 -13.35
C GLY A 349 46.28 30.82 -12.57
N GLU A 350 45.71 31.86 -13.18
CA GLU A 350 45.06 32.95 -12.40
C GLU A 350 43.53 33.08 -12.60
N ALA A 351 42.95 32.46 -13.63
CA ALA A 351 41.52 32.62 -13.96
C ALA A 351 40.55 31.82 -13.06
N ALA A 352 41.01 30.77 -12.38
CA ALA A 352 40.17 29.92 -11.53
C ALA A 352 39.73 30.59 -10.21
N GLN A 353 40.52 31.54 -9.70
CA GLN A 353 40.19 32.29 -8.48
C GLN A 353 39.23 33.45 -8.72
N GLY A 354 39.26 34.06 -9.91
CA GLY A 354 38.31 35.12 -10.32
C GLY A 354 36.87 34.62 -10.51
N LEU A 355 36.70 33.41 -11.07
CA LEU A 355 35.36 32.84 -11.33
C LEU A 355 34.63 32.46 -10.03
N SER A 356 35.35 31.99 -9.02
CA SER A 356 34.79 31.64 -7.69
C SER A 356 34.39 32.89 -6.88
N THR A 357 35.18 33.97 -7.00
CA THR A 357 34.89 35.25 -6.33
C THR A 357 33.69 35.96 -6.96
N GLU A 358 33.60 35.99 -8.30
CA GLU A 358 32.43 36.57 -8.99
C GLU A 358 31.13 35.81 -8.68
N HIS A 359 31.18 34.47 -8.60
CA HIS A 359 30.03 33.67 -8.20
C HIS A 359 29.59 33.94 -6.76
N ARG A 360 30.54 34.06 -5.83
CA ARG A 360 30.27 34.40 -4.43
C ARG A 360 29.68 35.80 -4.30
N ASP A 361 30.18 36.77 -5.06
CA ASP A 361 29.66 38.14 -5.05
C ASP A 361 28.23 38.22 -5.63
N ARG A 362 27.94 37.48 -6.71
CA ARG A 362 26.57 37.35 -7.23
C ARG A 362 25.60 36.75 -6.21
N VAL A 363 26.02 35.74 -5.45
CA VAL A 363 25.21 35.15 -4.37
C VAL A 363 25.04 36.16 -3.23
N ARG A 364 26.10 36.86 -2.84
CA ARG A 364 26.07 37.92 -1.81
C ARG A 364 25.05 39.01 -2.14
N ASP A 365 25.01 39.48 -3.39
CA ASP A 365 24.05 40.49 -3.81
C ASP A 365 22.60 39.98 -3.74
N LYS A 366 22.35 38.73 -4.11
CA LYS A 366 21.03 38.09 -4.00
C LYS A 366 20.59 37.92 -2.55
N VAL A 367 21.50 37.49 -1.66
CA VAL A 367 21.20 37.36 -0.22
C VAL A 367 20.89 38.73 0.36
N ARG A 368 21.68 39.76 0.03
CA ARG A 368 21.45 41.14 0.49
C ARG A 368 20.13 41.73 -0.02
N LYS A 369 19.71 41.38 -1.24
CA LYS A 369 18.42 41.78 -1.82
C LYS A 369 17.24 41.25 -1.01
N HIS A 370 17.29 39.97 -0.60
CA HIS A 370 16.19 39.31 0.11
C HIS A 370 16.23 39.53 1.63
N PHE A 371 17.43 39.70 2.21
CA PHE A 371 17.66 39.88 3.64
C PHE A 371 18.52 41.14 3.93
N PRO A 372 17.97 42.34 3.73
CA PRO A 372 18.73 43.59 3.89
C PRO A 372 19.05 43.95 5.35
N ALA A 373 18.33 43.37 6.32
CA ALA A 373 18.41 43.71 7.75
C ALA A 373 19.35 42.79 8.57
N GLU A 374 19.97 41.79 7.94
CA GLU A 374 20.76 40.77 8.64
C GLU A 374 22.21 41.19 8.90
N ALA A 375 22.69 40.98 10.12
CA ALA A 375 24.05 41.35 10.53
C ALA A 375 25.11 40.32 10.09
N GLU A 376 24.75 39.04 9.98
CA GLU A 376 25.65 37.93 9.65
C GLU A 376 25.59 37.55 8.15
N LEU A 377 25.74 38.54 7.26
CA LEU A 377 25.56 38.32 5.82
C LEU A 377 26.48 37.23 5.23
N GLU A 378 27.76 37.18 5.64
CA GLU A 378 28.71 36.20 5.10
C GLU A 378 28.34 34.75 5.43
N LYS A 379 27.80 34.51 6.63
CA LYS A 379 27.33 33.18 7.04
C LYS A 379 26.15 32.73 6.18
N LEU A 380 25.22 33.64 5.89
CA LEU A 380 24.09 33.36 4.98
C LEU A 380 24.54 33.07 3.55
N VAL A 381 25.60 33.75 3.08
CA VAL A 381 26.22 33.48 1.77
C VAL A 381 26.86 32.09 1.73
N ASP A 382 27.59 31.70 2.78
CA ASP A 382 28.18 30.36 2.88
C ASP A 382 27.10 29.27 2.87
N ASN A 383 26.01 29.48 3.63
CA ASN A 383 24.86 28.57 3.62
C ASN A 383 24.24 28.49 2.22
N ALA A 384 23.98 29.62 1.57
CA ALA A 384 23.41 29.65 0.21
C ALA A 384 24.28 28.92 -0.83
N LEU A 385 25.60 29.03 -0.72
CA LEU A 385 26.54 28.29 -1.58
C LEU A 385 26.50 26.78 -1.30
N SER A 386 26.43 26.37 -0.03
CA SER A 386 26.33 24.95 0.33
C SER A 386 24.99 24.34 -0.10
N ILE A 387 23.91 25.10 -0.01
CA ILE A 387 22.59 24.73 -0.54
C ILE A 387 22.66 24.50 -2.05
N TYR A 388 23.32 25.40 -2.78
CA TYR A 388 23.48 25.30 -4.24
C TYR A 388 24.24 24.02 -4.66
N GLN A 389 25.23 23.58 -3.88
CA GLN A 389 25.96 22.32 -4.13
C GLN A 389 25.06 21.08 -4.04
N ASN A 390 23.94 21.18 -3.31
CA ASN A 390 22.98 20.10 -3.10
C ASN A 390 21.65 20.33 -3.84
N ARG A 391 21.67 21.12 -4.92
CA ARG A 391 20.49 21.49 -5.72
C ARG A 391 19.62 20.34 -6.20
N GLU A 392 20.19 19.15 -6.39
CA GLU A 392 19.47 17.96 -6.88
C GLU A 392 18.42 17.42 -5.88
N LEU A 393 18.60 17.72 -4.59
CA LEU A 393 17.64 17.39 -3.53
C LEU A 393 16.53 18.44 -3.39
N ILE A 394 16.59 19.52 -4.18
CA ILE A 394 15.62 20.62 -4.14
C ILE A 394 14.78 20.56 -5.41
N THR A 395 13.47 20.44 -5.23
CA THR A 395 12.49 20.59 -6.30
C THR A 395 11.75 21.91 -6.12
N ILE A 396 11.61 22.68 -7.20
CA ILE A 396 10.87 23.94 -7.19
C ILE A 396 9.47 23.67 -7.74
N PHE A 397 8.45 24.10 -7.01
CA PHE A 397 7.06 24.10 -7.47
C PHE A 397 6.67 25.51 -7.92
N HIS A 398 6.32 25.66 -9.19
CA HIS A 398 5.92 26.93 -9.77
C HIS A 398 4.39 27.02 -9.87
N GLY A 399 3.75 27.63 -8.86
CA GLY A 399 2.28 27.69 -8.78
C GLY A 399 1.56 28.44 -9.91
N GLU A 400 2.29 29.18 -10.76
CA GLU A 400 1.73 29.83 -11.96
C GLU A 400 1.74 28.94 -13.20
N GLN A 401 2.64 27.94 -13.27
CA GLN A 401 2.81 27.05 -14.42
C GLN A 401 2.21 25.66 -14.15
N GLU A 402 2.32 25.19 -12.91
CA GLU A 402 1.86 23.89 -12.45
C GLU A 402 0.61 24.10 -11.57
N GLY A 403 -0.50 23.47 -11.95
CA GLY A 403 -1.76 23.61 -11.21
C GLY A 403 -1.73 22.87 -9.86
N SER A 404 -2.67 23.18 -8.97
CA SER A 404 -2.81 22.45 -7.69
C SER A 404 -3.11 20.95 -7.86
N ASP A 405 -3.57 20.56 -9.05
CA ASP A 405 -3.87 19.17 -9.42
C ASP A 405 -2.60 18.35 -9.70
N ASP A 406 -1.51 19.00 -10.12
CA ASP A 406 -0.23 18.33 -10.38
C ASP A 406 0.65 18.23 -9.13
N PHE A 407 0.26 18.88 -8.02
CA PHE A 407 1.08 18.98 -6.82
C PHE A 407 1.47 17.61 -6.25
N ASP A 408 0.55 16.65 -6.21
CA ASP A 408 0.84 15.31 -5.71
C ASP A 408 1.89 14.60 -6.59
N THR A 409 1.84 14.83 -7.89
CA THR A 409 2.79 14.34 -8.88
C THR A 409 4.16 14.95 -8.66
N VAL A 410 4.23 16.28 -8.46
CA VAL A 410 5.48 16.99 -8.21
C VAL A 410 6.10 16.58 -6.87
N LEU A 411 5.29 16.43 -5.82
CA LEU A 411 5.71 15.97 -4.50
C LEU A 411 6.41 14.61 -4.58
N LEU A 412 5.79 13.65 -5.28
CA LEU A 412 6.31 12.30 -5.40
C LEU A 412 7.50 12.23 -6.37
N LYS A 413 7.52 13.04 -7.44
CA LYS A 413 8.70 13.22 -8.31
C LYS A 413 9.89 13.77 -7.53
N ALA A 414 9.67 14.73 -6.63
CA ALA A 414 10.73 15.30 -5.79
C ALA A 414 11.40 14.22 -4.91
N LEU A 415 10.59 13.32 -4.34
CA LEU A 415 11.09 12.19 -3.56
C LEU A 415 11.90 11.22 -4.41
N VAL A 416 11.37 10.80 -5.56
CA VAL A 416 12.06 9.88 -6.47
C VAL A 416 13.39 10.49 -6.96
N ARG A 417 13.42 11.77 -7.35
CA ARG A 417 14.65 12.43 -7.79
C ARG A 417 15.71 12.54 -6.72
N ALA A 418 15.30 12.77 -5.48
CA ALA A 418 16.23 12.85 -4.37
C ALA A 418 16.87 11.51 -4.05
N SER A 419 16.10 10.42 -4.15
CA SER A 419 16.60 9.06 -3.98
C SER A 419 17.63 8.69 -5.06
N LYS A 420 17.45 9.12 -6.32
CA LYS A 420 18.38 8.83 -7.43
C LYS A 420 19.83 9.26 -7.19
N ARG A 421 20.06 10.29 -6.35
CA ARG A 421 21.40 10.82 -6.07
C ARG A 421 22.20 9.95 -5.10
N VAL A 422 21.51 9.24 -4.21
CA VAL A 422 22.16 8.34 -3.24
C VAL A 422 22.68 7.08 -3.95
N SER A 423 22.23 6.82 -5.18
CA SER A 423 22.27 5.53 -5.85
C SER A 423 22.68 5.63 -7.32
N SER A 424 23.92 5.25 -7.65
CA SER A 424 24.41 5.27 -9.04
C SER A 424 24.26 3.92 -9.77
N GLU A 425 23.69 2.90 -9.12
CA GLU A 425 23.45 1.55 -9.68
C GLU A 425 21.96 1.15 -9.67
N ALA A 426 21.54 0.30 -10.62
CA ALA A 426 20.14 -0.13 -10.77
C ALA A 426 19.59 -0.91 -9.56
N SER A 427 20.45 -1.56 -8.77
CA SER A 427 20.09 -2.30 -7.55
C SER A 427 19.52 -1.41 -6.45
N GLU A 428 19.91 -0.13 -6.41
CA GLU A 428 19.54 0.81 -5.35
C GLU A 428 18.32 1.69 -5.76
N CYS A 429 17.93 1.71 -7.04
CA CYS A 429 16.68 2.28 -7.54
C CYS A 429 15.43 1.41 -7.20
N THR A 430 15.64 0.21 -6.66
CA THR A 430 14.56 -0.70 -6.25
C THR A 430 13.67 -0.10 -5.16
N GLU A 431 14.23 0.71 -4.26
CA GLU A 431 13.44 1.40 -3.22
C GLU A 431 12.55 2.48 -3.81
N GLU A 432 13.01 3.21 -4.83
CA GLU A 432 12.21 4.21 -5.56
C GLU A 432 11.02 3.55 -6.27
N LEU A 433 11.28 2.41 -6.90
CA LEU A 433 10.23 1.64 -7.56
C LEU A 433 9.20 1.15 -6.55
N LYS A 434 9.65 0.62 -5.40
CA LYS A 434 8.75 0.19 -4.32
C LYS A 434 7.92 1.36 -3.79
N LEU A 435 8.48 2.56 -3.65
CA LEU A 435 7.73 3.76 -3.26
C LEU A 435 6.67 4.14 -4.31
N ALA A 436 7.02 4.15 -5.59
CA ALA A 436 6.08 4.45 -6.67
C ALA A 436 4.93 3.42 -6.72
N VAL A 437 5.26 2.13 -6.54
CA VAL A 437 4.28 1.06 -6.39
C VAL A 437 3.43 1.33 -5.15
N ALA A 438 4.00 1.68 -3.98
CA ALA A 438 3.28 1.97 -2.72
C ALA A 438 2.19 3.02 -2.89
N TRP A 439 2.54 4.10 -3.55
CA TRP A 439 1.63 5.21 -3.78
C TRP A 439 0.66 4.97 -4.94
N ASN A 440 0.75 3.82 -5.62
CA ASN A 440 -0.04 3.48 -6.79
C ASN A 440 0.03 4.55 -7.89
N ARG A 441 1.23 5.10 -8.12
CA ARG A 441 1.51 6.16 -9.11
C ARG A 441 2.35 5.62 -10.28
N VAL A 442 1.67 4.89 -11.15
CA VAL A 442 2.24 4.24 -12.33
C VAL A 442 2.78 5.26 -13.33
N ASP A 443 2.12 6.40 -13.43
CA ASP A 443 2.52 7.53 -14.27
C ASP A 443 3.90 8.07 -13.90
N ILE A 444 4.18 8.19 -12.60
CA ILE A 444 5.49 8.62 -12.08
C ILE A 444 6.53 7.55 -12.33
N ALA A 445 6.22 6.28 -12.02
CA ALA A 445 7.12 5.18 -12.31
C ALA A 445 7.49 5.13 -13.80
N LYS A 446 6.50 5.25 -14.70
CA LYS A 446 6.73 5.25 -16.14
C LYS A 446 7.60 6.43 -16.58
N ALA A 447 7.29 7.64 -16.14
CA ALA A 447 7.99 8.85 -16.55
C ALA A 447 9.42 8.96 -15.98
N GLU A 448 9.64 8.59 -14.72
CA GLU A 448 10.92 8.81 -14.03
C GLU A 448 11.79 7.56 -13.95
N LEU A 449 11.22 6.35 -13.90
CA LEU A 449 11.97 5.10 -13.68
C LEU A 449 12.13 4.25 -14.94
N PHE A 450 11.11 4.18 -15.79
CA PHE A 450 11.13 3.33 -16.99
C PHE A 450 11.43 4.09 -18.31
N ASN A 451 11.19 5.39 -18.37
CA ASN A 451 11.55 6.22 -19.53
C ASN A 451 12.99 6.78 -19.48
N GLY A 452 13.75 6.49 -18.43
CA GLY A 452 15.12 6.97 -18.23
C GLY A 452 16.19 5.99 -18.74
N ASP A 453 17.46 6.29 -18.44
CA ASP A 453 18.64 5.48 -18.83
C ASP A 453 18.81 4.20 -17.99
N ILE A 454 17.81 3.82 -17.18
CA ILE A 454 17.90 2.71 -16.22
C ILE A 454 17.61 1.39 -16.95
N GLN A 455 18.61 0.50 -16.98
CA GLN A 455 18.44 -0.86 -17.47
C GLN A 455 17.98 -1.78 -16.33
N TRP A 456 16.68 -2.03 -16.26
CA TRP A 456 16.09 -2.96 -15.30
C TRP A 456 16.47 -4.40 -15.62
N LYS A 457 17.03 -5.12 -14.64
CA LYS A 457 17.19 -6.57 -14.75
C LYS A 457 15.93 -7.27 -14.26
N TYR A 458 15.78 -8.51 -14.71
CA TYR A 458 14.68 -9.36 -14.29
C TYR A 458 14.63 -9.54 -12.76
N GLU A 459 15.79 -9.74 -12.11
CA GLU A 459 15.93 -9.91 -10.65
C GLU A 459 15.46 -8.70 -9.85
N ASP A 460 15.66 -7.48 -10.37
CA ASP A 460 15.30 -6.22 -9.70
C ASP A 460 13.78 -6.01 -9.62
N LEU A 461 13.04 -6.60 -10.56
CA LEU A 461 11.59 -6.44 -10.70
C LEU A 461 10.77 -7.53 -9.99
N GLU A 462 11.38 -8.66 -9.59
CA GLU A 462 10.63 -9.80 -9.06
C GLU A 462 9.91 -9.50 -7.73
N ASP A 463 10.59 -8.83 -6.81
CA ASP A 463 10.00 -8.47 -5.52
C ASP A 463 8.87 -7.43 -5.71
N SER A 464 9.14 -6.39 -6.51
CA SER A 464 8.17 -5.36 -6.86
C SER A 464 6.92 -5.93 -7.57
N MET A 465 7.09 -6.95 -8.41
CA MET A 465 5.98 -7.67 -9.04
C MET A 465 5.14 -8.41 -8.00
N THR A 466 5.78 -9.10 -7.05
CA THR A 466 5.09 -9.80 -5.96
C THR A 466 4.26 -8.81 -5.13
N ASP A 467 4.83 -7.66 -4.81
CA ASP A 467 4.15 -6.62 -4.04
C ASP A 467 2.99 -5.97 -4.83
N ALA A 468 3.16 -5.74 -6.14
CA ALA A 468 2.10 -5.23 -7.00
C ALA A 468 0.92 -6.21 -7.09
N LEU A 469 1.21 -7.52 -7.18
CA LEU A 469 0.19 -8.56 -7.12
C LEU A 469 -0.53 -8.52 -5.77
N ILE A 470 0.18 -8.66 -4.64
CA ILE A 470 -0.42 -8.73 -3.31
C ILE A 470 -1.32 -7.52 -3.03
N ASN A 471 -0.89 -6.32 -3.41
CA ASN A 471 -1.59 -5.06 -3.12
C ASN A 471 -2.61 -4.61 -4.18
N ASP A 472 -2.99 -5.48 -5.11
CA ASP A 472 -4.02 -5.21 -6.14
C ASP A 472 -3.70 -4.01 -7.03
N LYS A 473 -2.51 -4.00 -7.63
CA LYS A 473 -2.01 -2.91 -8.49
C LYS A 473 -1.89 -3.36 -9.95
N PRO A 474 -3.00 -3.57 -10.68
CA PRO A 474 -3.01 -4.15 -12.03
C PRO A 474 -2.15 -3.37 -13.03
N GLN A 475 -2.16 -2.04 -12.94
CA GLN A 475 -1.40 -1.17 -13.84
C GLN A 475 0.12 -1.32 -13.68
N PHE A 476 0.62 -1.58 -12.47
CA PHE A 476 2.04 -1.88 -12.24
C PHE A 476 2.41 -3.26 -12.78
N VAL A 477 1.53 -4.25 -12.62
CA VAL A 477 1.75 -5.59 -13.20
C VAL A 477 1.87 -5.50 -14.72
N ARG A 478 1.00 -4.71 -15.37
CA ARG A 478 1.10 -4.39 -16.81
C ARG A 478 2.43 -3.74 -17.15
N LEU A 479 2.81 -2.69 -16.42
CA LEU A 479 4.08 -1.97 -16.64
C LEU A 479 5.30 -2.90 -16.55
N PHE A 480 5.34 -3.81 -15.57
CA PHE A 480 6.45 -4.74 -15.43
C PHE A 480 6.51 -5.77 -16.55
N CYS A 481 5.37 -6.28 -17.01
CA CYS A 481 5.33 -7.18 -18.17
C CYS A 481 5.76 -6.46 -19.46
N GLU A 482 5.33 -5.21 -19.67
CA GLU A 482 5.75 -4.37 -20.80
C GLU A 482 7.27 -4.10 -20.81
N ASN A 483 7.89 -4.01 -19.62
CA ASN A 483 9.32 -3.70 -19.45
C ASN A 483 10.20 -4.95 -19.23
N GLY A 484 9.75 -6.14 -19.66
CA GLY A 484 10.60 -7.32 -19.79
C GLY A 484 10.51 -8.37 -18.68
N LEU A 485 9.61 -8.24 -17.70
CA LEU A 485 9.35 -9.31 -16.74
C LEU A 485 8.44 -10.39 -17.35
N ASN A 486 9.01 -11.57 -17.59
CA ASN A 486 8.27 -12.73 -18.10
C ASN A 486 7.58 -13.49 -16.96
N ILE A 487 6.25 -13.53 -16.96
CA ILE A 487 5.49 -14.24 -15.92
C ILE A 487 5.78 -15.74 -15.87
N LEU A 488 6.16 -16.34 -17.01
CA LEU A 488 6.44 -17.77 -17.14
C LEU A 488 7.69 -18.17 -16.36
N ASP A 489 8.68 -17.27 -16.29
CA ASP A 489 9.89 -17.45 -15.50
C ASP A 489 9.64 -17.08 -14.03
N TYR A 490 8.79 -16.08 -13.79
CA TYR A 490 8.49 -15.55 -12.45
C TYR A 490 7.69 -16.50 -11.57
N LEU A 491 6.66 -17.15 -12.10
CA LEU A 491 5.70 -17.88 -11.27
C LEU A 491 6.13 -19.33 -11.04
N THR A 492 6.83 -19.55 -9.94
CA THR A 492 7.07 -20.89 -9.38
C THR A 492 5.92 -21.32 -8.47
N TYR A 493 5.79 -22.63 -8.22
CA TYR A 493 4.78 -23.12 -7.26
C TYR A 493 5.02 -22.59 -5.84
N ARG A 494 6.28 -22.36 -5.43
CA ARG A 494 6.62 -21.68 -4.17
C ARG A 494 6.00 -20.28 -4.08
N ARG A 495 6.15 -19.47 -5.13
CA ARG A 495 5.59 -18.12 -5.19
C ARG A 495 4.07 -18.15 -5.24
N LEU A 496 3.48 -19.05 -6.02
CA LEU A 496 2.03 -19.22 -6.05
C LEU A 496 1.46 -19.56 -4.67
N GLU A 497 2.09 -20.47 -3.92
CA GLU A 497 1.70 -20.72 -2.53
C GLU A 497 1.86 -19.49 -1.63
N SER A 498 2.93 -18.71 -1.83
CA SER A 498 3.13 -17.45 -1.11
C SER A 498 2.00 -16.45 -1.37
N LEU A 499 1.52 -16.35 -2.62
CA LEU A 499 0.39 -15.50 -3.00
C LEU A 499 -0.93 -15.98 -2.38
N TYR A 500 -1.14 -17.29 -2.24
CA TYR A 500 -2.31 -17.82 -1.52
C TYR A 500 -2.20 -17.65 0.00
N ARG A 501 -0.99 -17.52 0.56
CA ARG A 501 -0.76 -17.23 1.98
C ARG A 501 -0.93 -15.76 2.33
N SER A 502 -0.78 -14.86 1.36
CA SER A 502 -0.93 -13.40 1.55
C SER A 502 -2.36 -12.90 1.39
N LEU A 503 -3.34 -13.80 1.26
CA LEU A 503 -4.76 -13.45 1.26
C LEU A 503 -5.16 -12.78 2.58
N SER A 504 -6.07 -11.82 2.53
CA SER A 504 -6.54 -11.15 3.74
C SER A 504 -7.40 -12.08 4.60
N ASP A 505 -7.24 -11.98 5.92
CA ASP A 505 -8.00 -12.77 6.91
C ASP A 505 -9.52 -12.57 6.78
N SER A 506 -9.95 -11.44 6.23
CA SER A 506 -11.35 -11.11 5.98
C SER A 506 -11.91 -11.69 4.68
N SER A 507 -11.08 -12.26 3.80
CA SER A 507 -11.54 -12.78 2.51
C SER A 507 -12.20 -14.16 2.66
N LEU A 508 -13.29 -14.38 1.90
CA LEU A 508 -13.98 -15.67 1.87
C LEU A 508 -13.06 -16.82 1.43
N ALA A 509 -12.23 -16.59 0.41
CA ALA A 509 -11.27 -17.58 -0.07
C ALA A 509 -10.28 -18.00 1.03
N TYR A 510 -9.75 -17.06 1.82
CA TYR A 510 -8.88 -17.37 2.95
C TYR A 510 -9.60 -18.24 4.00
N MET A 511 -10.83 -17.89 4.38
CA MET A 511 -11.62 -18.67 5.33
C MET A 511 -11.87 -20.11 4.85
N LEU A 512 -12.18 -20.29 3.56
CA LEU A 512 -12.38 -21.61 2.96
C LEU A 512 -11.10 -22.43 2.90
N LEU A 513 -9.97 -21.81 2.53
CA LEU A 513 -8.65 -22.44 2.54
C LEU A 513 -8.22 -22.87 3.94
N GLN A 514 -8.44 -22.00 4.94
CA GLN A 514 -8.10 -22.29 6.34
C GLN A 514 -8.93 -23.45 6.91
N ARG A 515 -10.20 -23.57 6.49
CA ARG A 515 -11.04 -24.72 6.82
C ARG A 515 -10.45 -26.02 6.24
N ARG A 516 -10.02 -26.02 4.97
CA ARG A 516 -9.38 -27.18 4.33
C ARG A 516 -8.04 -27.54 4.97
N LEU A 517 -7.25 -26.54 5.35
CA LEU A 517 -6.02 -26.74 6.11
C LEU A 517 -6.28 -27.44 7.45
N SER A 518 -7.31 -26.99 8.18
CA SER A 518 -7.72 -27.57 9.46
C SER A 518 -8.14 -29.04 9.33
N GLU A 519 -8.83 -29.41 8.24
CA GLU A 519 -9.19 -30.80 7.93
C GLU A 519 -7.95 -31.69 7.71
N ARG A 520 -6.93 -31.19 7.00
CA ARG A 520 -5.67 -31.92 6.80
C ARG A 520 -4.91 -32.10 8.12
N GLN A 521 -4.83 -31.05 8.94
CA GLN A 521 -4.14 -31.08 10.24
C GLN A 521 -4.84 -32.02 11.22
N GLY A 522 -6.17 -32.01 11.27
CA GLY A 522 -6.97 -32.91 12.12
C GLY A 522 -6.75 -34.39 11.82
N LEU A 523 -6.50 -34.76 10.56
CA LEU A 523 -6.16 -36.13 10.19
C LEU A 523 -4.67 -36.48 10.44
N ALA A 524 -3.76 -35.51 10.37
CA ALA A 524 -2.33 -35.72 10.60
C ALA A 524 -2.00 -36.07 12.07
N GLY A 525 -2.77 -35.52 13.03
CA GLY A 525 -2.64 -35.82 14.47
C GLY A 525 -2.97 -37.27 14.87
N SER A 526 -3.33 -38.14 13.92
CA SER A 526 -3.68 -39.55 14.15
C SER A 526 -2.61 -40.57 13.74
N LEU A 527 -1.41 -40.13 13.33
CA LEU A 527 -0.28 -41.04 13.09
C LEU A 527 0.53 -41.27 14.39
N PRO A 528 0.88 -42.53 14.76
CA PRO A 528 1.81 -42.78 15.86
C PRO A 528 3.19 -42.25 15.48
N SER A 529 3.81 -41.52 16.41
CA SER A 529 5.22 -41.14 16.36
C SER A 529 6.07 -42.39 16.10
N LEU A 530 6.74 -42.46 14.96
CA LEU A 530 7.77 -43.46 14.75
C LEU A 530 8.97 -43.07 15.63
N ASP A 531 9.20 -43.86 16.67
CA ASP A 531 10.41 -43.81 17.50
C ASP A 531 11.67 -43.88 16.62
N ARG A 532 12.59 -42.93 16.81
CA ARG A 532 14.00 -43.16 16.50
C ARG A 532 14.88 -42.56 17.62
N PRO A 533 15.85 -43.32 18.15
CA PRO A 533 16.50 -42.98 19.41
C PRO A 533 17.56 -41.88 19.24
N LEU A 534 17.59 -40.97 20.21
CA LEU A 534 18.58 -39.91 20.37
C LEU A 534 19.87 -40.45 20.99
N SER A 535 20.99 -40.37 20.28
CA SER A 535 22.33 -40.33 20.90
C SER A 535 23.41 -39.84 19.92
N GLY A 536 24.02 -38.68 20.19
CA GLY A 536 25.28 -38.21 19.55
C GLY A 536 25.45 -36.67 19.57
N PRO A 537 26.60 -36.12 20.04
CA PRO A 537 26.72 -34.69 20.40
C PRO A 537 27.18 -33.75 19.27
N LEU A 538 26.54 -32.57 19.26
CA LEU A 538 26.89 -31.23 18.76
C LEU A 538 28.13 -31.03 17.84
N LYS A 539 27.90 -30.56 16.60
CA LYS A 539 28.81 -29.67 15.82
C LYS A 539 28.05 -28.70 14.89
N SER A 540 28.36 -27.40 15.05
CA SER A 540 28.23 -26.19 14.17
C SER A 540 26.92 -25.88 13.39
N PRO A 541 26.43 -24.61 13.42
CA PRO A 541 25.26 -24.19 12.66
C PRO A 541 25.69 -23.62 11.31
N GLN A 542 25.56 -24.40 10.24
CA GLN A 542 25.44 -23.90 8.87
C GLN A 542 24.98 -25.06 7.98
N SER A 543 23.92 -24.81 7.21
CA SER A 543 23.18 -25.73 6.31
C SER A 543 22.02 -26.54 6.91
N ALA A 544 20.83 -26.28 6.33
CA ALA A 544 19.62 -27.11 6.25
C ALA A 544 18.94 -27.55 7.56
N LEU A 545 17.77 -26.97 7.86
CA LEU A 545 16.66 -27.61 8.59
C LEU A 545 15.35 -26.83 8.37
N THR A 546 14.73 -26.99 7.21
CA THR A 546 13.28 -26.81 7.03
C THR A 546 12.58 -27.91 7.83
N GLY A 547 12.30 -27.63 9.11
CA GLY A 547 11.62 -28.52 10.03
C GLY A 547 10.07 -28.46 9.94
N PRO A 548 9.34 -29.11 10.88
CA PRO A 548 7.90 -29.44 10.84
C PRO A 548 6.92 -28.25 10.74
N ALA A 549 7.39 -27.00 10.73
CA ALA A 549 6.57 -25.80 10.52
C ALA A 549 5.97 -25.75 9.10
N SER A 550 6.72 -26.15 8.07
CA SER A 550 6.24 -26.14 6.68
C SER A 550 5.08 -27.12 6.43
N ALA A 551 4.92 -28.14 7.28
CA ALA A 551 3.83 -29.10 7.20
C ALA A 551 2.52 -28.55 7.80
N MET A 552 2.57 -27.47 8.59
CA MET A 552 1.39 -26.81 9.15
C MET A 552 0.90 -25.65 8.29
N GLU A 553 1.66 -25.24 7.28
CA GLU A 553 1.33 -24.14 6.38
C GLU A 553 0.39 -24.57 5.24
N LEU A 554 -0.29 -23.59 4.63
CA LEU A 554 -1.10 -23.76 3.43
C LEU A 554 -0.24 -24.29 2.27
N SER A 555 -0.76 -25.24 1.49
CA SER A 555 -0.13 -25.79 0.29
C SER A 555 -1.07 -25.76 -0.91
N LEU A 556 -0.55 -26.07 -2.11
CA LEU A 556 -1.39 -26.20 -3.31
C LEU A 556 -2.45 -27.31 -3.20
N TYR A 557 -2.30 -28.25 -2.26
CA TYR A 557 -3.30 -29.27 -2.04
C TYR A 557 -4.63 -28.68 -1.52
N GLU A 558 -4.57 -27.75 -0.57
CA GLU A 558 -5.78 -27.05 -0.08
C GLU A 558 -6.45 -26.24 -1.18
N VAL A 559 -5.65 -25.58 -2.03
CA VAL A 559 -6.13 -24.82 -3.19
C VAL A 559 -6.82 -25.75 -4.19
N SER A 560 -6.19 -26.88 -4.53
CA SER A 560 -6.77 -27.90 -5.41
C SER A 560 -8.13 -28.40 -4.91
N ARG A 561 -8.23 -28.67 -3.60
CA ARG A 561 -9.48 -29.10 -2.96
C ARG A 561 -10.56 -28.03 -3.04
N LEU A 562 -10.21 -26.78 -2.77
CA LEU A 562 -11.15 -25.67 -2.90
C LEU A 562 -11.66 -25.50 -4.33
N LEU A 563 -10.76 -25.57 -5.32
CA LEU A 563 -11.13 -25.48 -6.72
C LEU A 563 -12.03 -26.64 -7.15
N TRP A 564 -11.78 -27.85 -6.64
CA TRP A 564 -12.66 -28.99 -6.86
C TRP A 564 -14.06 -28.76 -6.26
N ASP A 565 -14.17 -28.14 -5.09
CA ASP A 565 -15.48 -27.83 -4.50
C ASP A 565 -16.26 -26.80 -5.33
N LEU A 566 -15.57 -25.83 -5.95
CA LEU A 566 -16.18 -24.77 -6.76
C LEU A 566 -16.48 -25.21 -8.20
N LEU A 567 -15.57 -25.98 -8.81
CA LEU A 567 -15.67 -26.41 -10.21
C LEU A 567 -16.31 -27.80 -10.35
N GLY A 568 -16.53 -28.53 -9.26
CA GLY A 568 -17.14 -29.85 -9.27
C GLY A 568 -16.36 -30.87 -10.10
N ASP A 569 -17.08 -31.82 -10.67
CA ASP A 569 -16.61 -32.92 -11.53
C ASP A 569 -16.30 -32.50 -12.97
N VAL A 570 -16.59 -31.25 -13.34
CA VAL A 570 -16.35 -30.73 -14.70
C VAL A 570 -14.86 -30.68 -15.05
N CYS A 571 -14.02 -30.35 -14.06
CA CYS A 571 -12.58 -30.23 -14.24
C CYS A 571 -11.89 -31.30 -13.41
N GLN A 572 -10.85 -31.91 -13.97
CA GLN A 572 -9.92 -32.70 -13.16
C GLN A 572 -9.29 -31.83 -12.04
N PRO A 573 -8.92 -32.44 -10.89
CA PRO A 573 -8.33 -31.69 -9.78
C PRO A 573 -7.05 -30.96 -10.22
N PHE A 574 -7.03 -29.65 -10.01
CA PHE A 574 -5.88 -28.81 -10.32
C PHE A 574 -4.67 -29.21 -9.47
N TYR A 575 -3.46 -29.00 -9.99
CA TYR A 575 -2.19 -29.21 -9.28
C TYR A 575 -1.90 -30.64 -8.78
N TYR A 576 -2.67 -31.67 -9.17
CA TYR A 576 -2.37 -33.06 -8.80
C TYR A 576 -1.06 -33.57 -9.43
N ALA A 577 -0.81 -33.23 -10.70
CA ALA A 577 0.43 -33.60 -11.40
C ALA A 577 1.71 -33.14 -10.68
N PRO A 578 1.91 -31.86 -10.32
CA PRO A 578 3.11 -31.43 -9.57
C PRO A 578 3.17 -32.00 -8.15
N LEU A 579 2.02 -32.38 -7.56
CA LEU A 579 1.94 -33.02 -6.25
C LEU A 579 2.17 -34.54 -6.31
N GLY A 580 2.36 -35.14 -7.50
CA GLY A 580 2.53 -36.58 -7.67
C GLY A 580 1.31 -37.40 -7.24
N LEU A 581 0.11 -36.83 -7.43
CA LEU A 581 -1.17 -37.46 -7.07
C LEU A 581 -1.90 -37.95 -8.32
N ASP A 582 -2.47 -39.15 -8.22
CA ASP A 582 -3.33 -39.71 -9.28
C ASP A 582 -4.82 -39.41 -9.02
N HIS A 583 -5.61 -39.35 -10.09
CA HIS A 583 -7.04 -39.10 -10.01
C HIS A 583 -7.84 -40.24 -9.33
N SER A 584 -7.31 -41.46 -9.34
CA SER A 584 -7.91 -42.65 -8.71
C SER A 584 -7.66 -42.73 -7.20
N THR A 585 -6.82 -41.86 -6.65
CA THR A 585 -6.41 -41.93 -5.24
C THR A 585 -7.48 -41.36 -4.32
N SER A 586 -7.91 -42.15 -3.32
CA SER A 586 -8.86 -41.65 -2.32
C SER A 586 -8.28 -40.49 -1.50
N THR A 587 -9.13 -39.54 -1.11
CA THR A 587 -8.73 -38.34 -0.35
C THR A 587 -7.86 -38.66 0.86
N ARG A 588 -8.16 -39.75 1.58
CA ARG A 588 -7.36 -40.20 2.75
C ARG A 588 -5.96 -40.68 2.38
N ARG A 589 -5.78 -41.31 1.21
CA ARG A 589 -4.46 -41.74 0.71
C ARG A 589 -3.67 -40.54 0.21
N SER A 590 -4.29 -39.63 -0.53
CA SER A 590 -3.68 -38.38 -0.98
C SER A 590 -3.16 -37.56 0.21
N LEU A 591 -3.98 -37.38 1.25
CA LEU A 591 -3.58 -36.67 2.48
C LEU A 591 -2.35 -37.28 3.16
N LYS A 592 -2.24 -38.62 3.21
CA LYS A 592 -1.07 -39.30 3.78
C LYS A 592 0.19 -39.05 2.96
N LEU A 593 0.07 -39.10 1.63
CA LEU A 593 1.19 -38.84 0.72
C LEU A 593 1.66 -37.39 0.84
N ILE A 594 0.72 -36.43 0.81
CA ILE A 594 1.01 -35.01 0.94
C ILE A 594 1.66 -34.69 2.30
N ASN A 595 1.11 -35.19 3.41
CA ASN A 595 1.72 -34.97 4.72
C ASN A 595 3.14 -35.54 4.80
N LYS A 596 3.39 -36.72 4.19
CA LYS A 596 4.74 -37.29 4.10
C LYS A 596 5.67 -36.42 3.25
N MET A 597 5.18 -35.85 2.15
CA MET A 597 5.96 -34.95 1.28
C MET A 597 6.27 -33.61 1.96
N LEU A 598 5.29 -33.01 2.63
CA LEU A 598 5.45 -31.72 3.32
C LEU A 598 6.37 -31.77 4.54
N LEU A 599 6.55 -32.96 5.13
CA LEU A 599 7.55 -33.23 6.17
C LEU A 599 8.97 -33.41 5.61
N GLY A 600 9.11 -33.59 4.30
CA GLY A 600 10.39 -33.72 3.59
C GLY A 600 10.71 -32.51 2.71
N VAL A 601 11.76 -32.65 1.87
CA VAL A 601 12.14 -31.61 0.90
C VAL A 601 11.12 -31.58 -0.25
N CYS A 602 10.36 -30.49 -0.34
CA CYS A 602 9.31 -30.32 -1.36
C CYS A 602 9.89 -29.85 -2.70
N THR A 603 10.36 -30.78 -3.52
CA THR A 603 10.99 -30.48 -4.83
C THR A 603 10.06 -29.81 -5.84
N TYR A 604 8.74 -30.00 -5.73
CA TYR A 604 7.78 -29.36 -6.63
C TYR A 604 7.72 -27.84 -6.45
N ARG A 605 8.07 -27.31 -5.27
CA ARG A 605 7.98 -25.87 -4.98
C ARG A 605 8.89 -25.04 -5.90
N ASP A 606 10.02 -25.60 -6.30
CA ASP A 606 11.01 -24.92 -7.15
C ASP A 606 10.72 -25.12 -8.65
N GLN A 607 9.69 -25.90 -9.00
CA GLN A 607 9.25 -26.07 -10.38
C GLN A 607 8.41 -24.86 -10.83
N ARG A 608 8.48 -24.57 -12.13
CA ARG A 608 7.68 -23.53 -12.78
C ARG A 608 6.22 -23.96 -12.90
N CYS A 609 5.31 -23.01 -12.76
CA CYS A 609 3.90 -23.26 -12.99
C CYS A 609 3.64 -23.53 -14.48
N LEU A 610 2.91 -24.59 -14.81
CA LEU A 610 2.62 -24.98 -16.20
C LEU A 610 1.77 -23.93 -16.94
N SER A 611 0.85 -23.28 -16.23
CA SER A 611 -0.08 -22.30 -16.80
C SER A 611 -0.19 -21.10 -15.85
N PRO A 612 0.81 -20.21 -15.85
CA PRO A 612 0.92 -19.19 -14.82
C PRO A 612 -0.15 -18.10 -14.91
N TRP A 613 -0.52 -17.68 -16.12
CA TRP A 613 -1.62 -16.73 -16.32
C TRP A 613 -2.95 -17.28 -15.83
N ALA A 614 -3.25 -18.55 -16.12
CA ALA A 614 -4.46 -19.22 -15.61
C ALA A 614 -4.44 -19.35 -14.08
N ALA A 615 -3.28 -19.67 -13.48
CA ALA A 615 -3.13 -19.74 -12.04
C ALA A 615 -3.32 -18.37 -11.35
N LEU A 616 -2.77 -17.30 -11.93
CA LEU A 616 -2.96 -15.93 -11.43
C LEU A 616 -4.39 -15.43 -11.65
N PHE A 617 -5.02 -15.79 -12.77
CA PHE A 617 -6.43 -15.54 -13.04
C PHE A 617 -7.31 -16.16 -11.95
N ILE A 618 -7.14 -17.46 -11.67
CA ILE A 618 -7.85 -18.16 -10.60
C ILE A 618 -7.63 -17.45 -9.25
N TRP A 619 -6.37 -17.13 -8.92
CA TRP A 619 -6.02 -16.44 -7.68
C TRP A 619 -6.68 -15.06 -7.55
N ALA A 620 -6.78 -14.30 -8.65
CA ALA A 620 -7.45 -13.00 -8.68
C ALA A 620 -8.98 -13.12 -8.58
N VAL A 621 -9.57 -14.11 -9.25
CA VAL A 621 -11.02 -14.39 -9.22
C VAL A 621 -11.47 -14.81 -7.81
N LEU A 622 -10.71 -15.67 -7.14
CA LEU A 622 -11.02 -16.11 -5.77
C LEU A 622 -11.04 -14.95 -4.76
N GLN A 623 -10.33 -13.86 -5.04
CA GLN A 623 -10.29 -12.65 -4.23
C GLN A 623 -11.26 -11.56 -4.68
N ASN A 624 -12.05 -11.80 -5.72
CA ASN A 624 -12.96 -10.82 -6.31
C ASN A 624 -12.24 -9.53 -6.80
N ARG A 625 -11.00 -9.66 -7.32
CA ARG A 625 -10.19 -8.53 -7.83
C ARG A 625 -10.47 -8.30 -9.31
N ARG A 626 -11.48 -7.47 -9.61
CA ARG A 626 -12.02 -7.27 -10.98
C ARG A 626 -10.96 -6.90 -12.02
N GLU A 627 -10.20 -5.83 -11.81
CA GLU A 627 -9.26 -5.33 -12.81
C GLU A 627 -8.11 -6.31 -13.07
N MET A 628 -7.54 -6.91 -12.01
CA MET A 628 -6.51 -7.95 -12.17
C MET A 628 -7.05 -9.21 -12.83
N ALA A 629 -8.25 -9.67 -12.48
CA ALA A 629 -8.85 -10.85 -13.08
C ALA A 629 -9.10 -10.66 -14.58
N VAL A 630 -9.60 -9.49 -15.00
CA VAL A 630 -9.77 -9.18 -16.43
C VAL A 630 -8.42 -9.15 -17.15
N TYR A 631 -7.41 -8.49 -16.59
CA TYR A 631 -6.09 -8.47 -17.22
C TYR A 631 -5.45 -9.87 -17.33
N PHE A 632 -5.51 -10.68 -16.27
CA PHE A 632 -4.98 -12.05 -16.33
C PHE A 632 -5.78 -12.93 -17.27
N TRP A 633 -7.07 -12.67 -17.45
CA TRP A 633 -7.88 -13.34 -18.47
C TRP A 633 -7.47 -12.94 -19.89
N GLU A 634 -7.21 -11.65 -20.15
CA GLU A 634 -6.70 -11.17 -21.44
C GLU A 634 -5.38 -11.85 -21.82
N MET A 635 -4.52 -12.08 -20.82
CA MET A 635 -3.22 -12.73 -21.00
C MET A 635 -3.28 -14.26 -20.94
N ALA A 636 -4.34 -14.83 -20.37
CA ALA A 636 -4.53 -16.27 -20.30
C ALA A 636 -4.91 -16.81 -21.68
N GLY A 637 -4.37 -17.98 -22.01
CA GLY A 637 -4.86 -18.76 -23.15
C GLY A 637 -6.31 -19.22 -22.94
N GLU A 638 -6.95 -19.67 -24.01
CA GLU A 638 -8.32 -20.22 -24.02
C GLU A 638 -9.37 -19.28 -23.40
N SER A 639 -9.53 -18.10 -23.99
CA SER A 639 -10.32 -16.98 -23.42
C SER A 639 -11.78 -17.34 -23.12
N VAL A 640 -12.49 -18.07 -24.01
CA VAL A 640 -13.89 -18.45 -23.81
C VAL A 640 -14.05 -19.37 -22.58
N LEU A 641 -13.24 -20.43 -22.51
CA LEU A 641 -13.31 -21.39 -21.40
C LEU A 641 -12.87 -20.76 -20.08
N SER A 642 -11.81 -19.96 -20.09
CA SER A 642 -11.32 -19.26 -18.90
C SER A 642 -12.37 -18.29 -18.34
N ALA A 643 -13.08 -17.57 -19.21
CA ALA A 643 -14.17 -16.69 -18.80
C ALA A 643 -15.34 -17.49 -18.18
N LEU A 644 -15.76 -18.60 -18.79
CA LEU A 644 -16.80 -19.48 -18.24
C LEU A 644 -16.38 -20.09 -16.89
N GLY A 645 -15.11 -20.49 -16.75
CA GLY A 645 -14.55 -20.97 -15.48
C GLY A 645 -14.57 -19.91 -14.39
N GLY A 646 -14.19 -18.67 -14.72
CA GLY A 646 -14.31 -17.51 -13.82
C GLY A 646 -15.76 -17.25 -13.40
N CYS A 647 -16.68 -17.27 -14.36
CA CYS A 647 -18.12 -17.12 -14.12
C CYS A 647 -18.65 -18.18 -13.14
N LYS A 648 -18.29 -19.45 -13.35
CA LYS A 648 -18.68 -20.56 -12.46
C LYS A 648 -18.18 -20.34 -11.03
N MET A 649 -16.87 -20.09 -10.86
CA MET A 649 -16.27 -19.90 -9.54
C MET A 649 -16.92 -18.75 -8.77
N LEU A 650 -17.15 -17.60 -9.42
CA LEU A 650 -17.76 -16.44 -8.80
C LEU A 650 -19.22 -16.68 -8.41
N ARG A 651 -19.98 -17.42 -9.23
CA ARG A 651 -21.36 -17.79 -8.89
C ARG A 651 -21.42 -18.68 -7.67
N GLU A 652 -20.56 -19.71 -7.58
CA GLU A 652 -20.48 -20.56 -6.39
C GLU A 652 -20.01 -19.81 -5.14
N LEU A 653 -18.98 -18.97 -5.26
CA LEU A 653 -18.52 -18.12 -4.16
C LEU A 653 -19.61 -17.17 -3.67
N SER A 654 -20.37 -16.55 -4.57
CA SER A 654 -21.47 -15.65 -4.21
C SER A 654 -22.60 -16.32 -3.42
N LYS A 655 -22.75 -17.65 -3.54
CA LYS A 655 -23.70 -18.43 -2.73
C LYS A 655 -23.22 -18.61 -1.29
N LEU A 656 -21.91 -18.70 -1.10
CA LEU A 656 -21.24 -18.88 0.20
C LEU A 656 -20.97 -17.55 0.92
N GLU A 657 -20.98 -16.42 0.19
CA GLU A 657 -20.77 -15.09 0.75
C GLU A 657 -21.97 -14.60 1.58
N SER A 658 -21.67 -14.12 2.79
CA SER A 658 -22.65 -13.60 3.74
C SER A 658 -22.85 -12.09 3.62
N GLU A 659 -21.80 -11.36 3.24
CA GLU A 659 -21.84 -9.91 3.10
C GLU A 659 -22.50 -9.50 1.78
N THR A 660 -23.54 -8.66 1.86
CA THR A 660 -24.39 -8.33 0.70
C THR A 660 -23.64 -7.57 -0.39
N GLU A 661 -22.74 -6.66 -0.02
CA GLU A 661 -21.95 -5.87 -0.96
C GLU A 661 -20.97 -6.74 -1.75
N ASN A 662 -20.17 -7.57 -1.07
CA ASN A 662 -19.25 -8.51 -1.72
C ASN A 662 -19.98 -9.53 -2.59
N LYS A 663 -21.13 -10.03 -2.13
CA LYS A 663 -21.97 -10.94 -2.91
C LYS A 663 -22.48 -10.32 -4.21
N LEU A 664 -22.90 -9.05 -4.18
CA LEU A 664 -23.33 -8.32 -5.37
C LEU A 664 -22.15 -8.11 -6.33
N ALA A 665 -20.99 -7.67 -5.82
CA ALA A 665 -19.78 -7.48 -6.61
C ALA A 665 -19.33 -8.78 -7.32
N MET A 666 -19.37 -9.93 -6.62
CA MET A 666 -19.05 -11.23 -7.23
C MET A 666 -20.01 -11.60 -8.37
N LYS A 667 -21.31 -11.33 -8.20
CA LYS A 667 -22.32 -11.60 -9.25
C LYS A 667 -22.13 -10.72 -10.47
N GLU A 668 -21.85 -9.43 -10.28
CA GLU A 668 -21.55 -8.51 -11.37
C GLU A 668 -20.29 -8.92 -12.13
N LEU A 669 -19.24 -9.35 -11.41
CA LEU A 669 -18.03 -9.84 -12.04
C LEU A 669 -18.28 -11.16 -12.80
N ALA A 670 -19.08 -12.07 -12.25
CA ALA A 670 -19.48 -13.30 -12.96
C ALA A 670 -20.22 -12.99 -14.26
N GLN A 671 -21.15 -12.03 -14.23
CA GLN A 671 -21.89 -11.59 -15.41
C GLN A 671 -20.96 -10.96 -16.46
N THR A 672 -19.96 -10.19 -16.00
CA THR A 672 -18.95 -9.60 -16.88
C THR A 672 -18.18 -10.70 -17.63
N PHE A 673 -17.76 -11.77 -16.94
CA PHE A 673 -17.09 -12.90 -17.60
C PHE A 673 -18.01 -13.69 -18.54
N GLU A 674 -19.28 -13.88 -18.20
CA GLU A 674 -20.23 -14.51 -19.14
C GLU A 674 -20.36 -13.70 -20.44
N ASN A 675 -20.45 -12.38 -20.34
CA ASN A 675 -20.52 -11.51 -21.51
C ASN A 675 -19.22 -11.57 -22.32
N LEU A 676 -18.05 -11.51 -21.66
CA LEU A 676 -16.75 -11.65 -22.35
C LEU A 676 -16.62 -13.00 -23.08
N ALA A 677 -17.10 -14.09 -22.49
CA ALA A 677 -17.13 -15.40 -23.14
C ALA A 677 -18.01 -15.39 -24.40
N LEU A 678 -19.19 -14.78 -24.30
CA LEU A 678 -20.14 -14.64 -25.41
C LEU A 678 -19.59 -13.77 -26.53
N ASP A 679 -18.99 -12.63 -26.21
CA ASP A 679 -18.43 -11.69 -27.20
C ASP A 679 -17.30 -12.33 -27.99
N VAL A 680 -16.33 -12.96 -27.30
CA VAL A 680 -15.21 -13.65 -27.97
C VAL A 680 -15.69 -14.83 -28.81
N PHE A 681 -16.66 -15.60 -28.31
CA PHE A 681 -17.24 -16.70 -29.07
C PHE A 681 -18.02 -16.20 -30.30
N GLY A 682 -18.78 -15.12 -30.16
CA GLY A 682 -19.53 -14.50 -31.24
C GLY A 682 -18.63 -14.08 -32.39
N GLU A 683 -17.50 -13.43 -32.09
CA GLU A 683 -16.48 -13.08 -33.09
C GLU A 683 -15.84 -14.32 -33.75
N CYS A 684 -15.55 -15.38 -32.97
CA CYS A 684 -15.05 -16.64 -33.52
C CYS A 684 -16.06 -17.29 -34.48
N TYR A 685 -17.35 -17.26 -34.13
CA TYR A 685 -18.44 -17.83 -34.91
C TYR A 685 -18.67 -17.06 -36.22
N GLN A 686 -18.64 -15.71 -36.16
CA GLN A 686 -18.75 -14.87 -37.35
C GLN A 686 -17.60 -15.10 -38.35
N ASN A 687 -16.39 -15.38 -37.85
CA ASN A 687 -15.24 -15.65 -38.70
C ASN A 687 -15.29 -17.07 -39.31
N SER A 688 -15.58 -18.09 -38.50
CA SER A 688 -15.67 -19.48 -38.98
C SER A 688 -16.56 -20.33 -38.07
N GLU A 689 -17.72 -20.71 -38.60
CA GLU A 689 -18.68 -21.59 -37.92
C GLU A 689 -18.06 -22.95 -37.54
N SER A 690 -17.37 -23.61 -38.48
CA SER A 690 -16.79 -24.94 -38.24
C SER A 690 -15.70 -24.94 -37.16
N ARG A 691 -14.81 -23.95 -37.17
CA ARG A 691 -13.76 -23.82 -36.13
C ARG A 691 -14.33 -23.41 -34.78
N ALA A 692 -15.36 -22.55 -34.77
CA ALA A 692 -16.07 -22.18 -33.55
C ALA A 692 -16.77 -23.39 -32.89
N PHE A 693 -17.32 -24.32 -33.69
CA PHE A 693 -17.86 -25.57 -33.16
C PHE A 693 -16.79 -26.44 -32.53
N THR A 694 -15.65 -26.61 -33.19
CA THR A 694 -14.51 -27.34 -32.62
C THR A 694 -14.04 -26.73 -31.30
N LEU A 695 -14.04 -25.39 -31.18
CA LEU A 695 -13.71 -24.70 -29.93
C LEU A 695 -14.63 -25.09 -28.77
N LEU A 696 -15.94 -25.26 -29.02
CA LEU A 696 -16.91 -25.58 -27.98
C LEU A 696 -16.75 -27.00 -27.40
N ILE A 697 -16.31 -27.96 -28.23
CA ILE A 697 -16.19 -29.38 -27.88
C ILE A 697 -14.77 -29.81 -27.53
N ARG A 698 -13.76 -28.98 -27.81
CA ARG A 698 -12.36 -29.27 -27.49
C ARG A 698 -12.16 -29.43 -25.98
N LYS A 699 -11.45 -30.48 -25.59
CA LYS A 699 -10.99 -30.69 -24.21
C LYS A 699 -9.76 -29.83 -23.93
N SER A 700 -9.82 -29.05 -22.86
CA SER A 700 -8.73 -28.16 -22.45
C SER A 700 -7.70 -28.87 -21.56
N PRO A 701 -6.40 -28.81 -21.85
CA PRO A 701 -5.36 -29.27 -20.91
C PRO A 701 -5.19 -28.33 -19.70
N VAL A 702 -5.55 -27.05 -19.83
CA VAL A 702 -5.41 -26.04 -18.77
C VAL A 702 -6.51 -26.19 -17.71
N TRP A 703 -7.74 -26.44 -18.16
CA TRP A 703 -8.92 -26.57 -17.31
C TRP A 703 -9.29 -28.04 -17.02
N GLY A 704 -8.28 -28.90 -16.88
CA GLY A 704 -8.45 -30.29 -16.42
C GLY A 704 -9.33 -31.16 -17.31
N GLY A 705 -9.25 -30.99 -18.63
CA GLY A 705 -9.99 -31.76 -19.63
C GLY A 705 -11.41 -31.26 -19.94
N ALA A 706 -11.86 -30.17 -19.31
CA ALA A 706 -13.21 -29.63 -19.51
C ALA A 706 -13.42 -29.09 -20.93
N THR A 707 -14.65 -29.18 -21.42
CA THR A 707 -15.11 -28.50 -22.65
C THR A 707 -15.85 -27.20 -22.32
N CYS A 708 -15.96 -26.29 -23.29
CA CYS A 708 -16.71 -25.04 -23.10
C CYS A 708 -18.17 -25.30 -22.77
N LEU A 709 -18.80 -26.31 -23.41
CA LEU A 709 -20.19 -26.67 -23.15
C LEU A 709 -20.38 -27.20 -21.72
N GLN A 710 -19.52 -28.12 -21.26
CA GLN A 710 -19.60 -28.65 -19.90
C GLN A 710 -19.42 -27.54 -18.85
N MET A 711 -18.48 -26.63 -19.07
CA MET A 711 -18.25 -25.50 -18.19
C MET A 711 -19.42 -24.51 -18.19
N ALA A 712 -19.97 -24.18 -19.37
CA ALA A 712 -21.13 -23.30 -19.51
C ALA A 712 -22.37 -23.87 -18.81
N THR A 713 -22.65 -25.17 -18.97
CA THR A 713 -23.76 -25.86 -18.30
C THR A 713 -23.60 -25.75 -16.80
N ALA A 714 -22.42 -26.10 -16.29
CA ALA A 714 -22.19 -26.09 -14.86
C ALA A 714 -22.08 -24.69 -14.24
N ALA A 715 -21.84 -23.66 -15.06
CA ALA A 715 -21.92 -22.26 -14.65
C ALA A 715 -23.36 -21.72 -14.65
N ASP A 716 -24.35 -22.41 -15.23
CA ASP A 716 -25.68 -21.88 -15.59
C ASP A 716 -25.58 -20.63 -16.50
N ALA A 717 -24.69 -20.66 -17.50
CA ALA A 717 -24.40 -19.54 -18.39
C ALA A 717 -25.48 -19.36 -19.48
N ARG A 718 -26.67 -18.89 -19.09
CA ARG A 718 -27.84 -18.78 -19.96
C ARG A 718 -27.67 -17.85 -21.14
N LEU A 719 -26.97 -16.72 -20.97
CA LEU A 719 -26.72 -15.81 -22.09
C LEU A 719 -25.83 -16.48 -23.12
N PHE A 720 -24.78 -17.16 -22.66
CA PHE A 720 -23.89 -17.92 -23.52
C PHE A 720 -24.65 -19.00 -24.32
N PHE A 721 -25.54 -19.76 -23.67
CA PHE A 721 -26.37 -20.75 -24.38
C PHE A 721 -27.37 -20.13 -25.35
N SER A 722 -27.88 -18.93 -25.08
CA SER A 722 -28.83 -18.27 -25.98
C SER A 722 -28.22 -17.79 -27.29
N HIS A 723 -26.89 -17.80 -27.42
CA HIS A 723 -26.21 -17.39 -28.64
C HIS A 723 -26.49 -18.35 -29.81
N ASP A 724 -26.81 -17.79 -30.98
CA ASP A 724 -27.20 -18.53 -32.18
C ASP A 724 -26.18 -19.60 -32.58
N GLY A 725 -24.88 -19.31 -32.47
CA GLY A 725 -23.82 -20.28 -32.76
C GLY A 725 -23.82 -21.49 -31.81
N VAL A 726 -24.13 -21.30 -30.52
CA VAL A 726 -24.22 -22.42 -29.57
C VAL A 726 -25.47 -23.24 -29.86
N GLN A 727 -26.60 -22.58 -30.15
CA GLN A 727 -27.84 -23.26 -30.55
C GLN A 727 -27.72 -24.00 -31.88
N SER A 728 -26.96 -23.48 -32.85
CA SER A 728 -26.64 -24.15 -34.12
C SER A 728 -25.86 -25.44 -33.87
N LEU A 729 -24.85 -25.42 -32.99
CA LEU A 729 -24.11 -26.62 -32.61
C LEU A 729 -24.99 -27.62 -31.86
N LEU A 730 -25.78 -27.18 -30.88
CA LEU A 730 -26.69 -28.08 -30.16
C LEU A 730 -27.73 -28.72 -31.09
N SER A 731 -28.24 -27.96 -32.05
CA SER A 731 -29.11 -28.47 -33.11
C SER A 731 -28.38 -29.51 -33.98
N GLN A 732 -27.10 -29.29 -34.28
CA GLN A 732 -26.30 -30.26 -35.02
C GLN A 732 -26.07 -31.55 -34.23
N ILE A 733 -25.77 -31.45 -32.93
CA ILE A 733 -25.62 -32.61 -32.05
C ILE A 733 -26.96 -33.37 -31.95
N TRP A 734 -28.08 -32.67 -31.92
CA TRP A 734 -29.43 -33.26 -31.92
C TRP A 734 -29.74 -34.05 -33.19
N TRP A 735 -29.44 -33.48 -34.36
CA TRP A 735 -29.71 -34.13 -35.65
C TRP A 735 -28.68 -35.20 -36.04
N GLY A 736 -27.49 -35.19 -35.42
CA GLY A 736 -26.41 -36.14 -35.71
C GLY A 736 -25.99 -36.09 -37.18
N ASP A 737 -25.92 -37.25 -37.83
CA ASP A 737 -25.55 -37.39 -39.25
C ASP A 737 -26.69 -37.01 -40.22
N MET A 738 -27.87 -36.67 -39.69
CA MET A 738 -29.03 -36.32 -40.50
C MET A 738 -29.03 -34.85 -40.90
N GLU A 739 -29.54 -34.53 -42.08
CA GLU A 739 -29.67 -33.15 -42.52
C GLU A 739 -30.77 -32.42 -41.71
N ARG A 740 -30.47 -31.18 -41.29
CA ARG A 740 -31.37 -30.33 -40.46
C ARG A 740 -32.72 -30.01 -41.12
N SER A 741 -32.82 -30.18 -42.44
CA SER A 741 -34.02 -29.94 -43.25
C SER A 741 -35.05 -31.09 -43.20
N THR A 742 -34.74 -32.18 -42.49
CA THR A 742 -35.61 -33.37 -42.41
C THR A 742 -36.86 -33.09 -41.58
N GLU A 743 -38.04 -33.19 -42.19
CA GLU A 743 -39.32 -32.98 -41.49
C GLU A 743 -39.65 -34.14 -40.54
N VAL A 744 -40.19 -33.83 -39.34
CA VAL A 744 -40.43 -34.80 -38.26
C VAL A 744 -41.33 -35.97 -38.69
N TRP A 745 -42.32 -35.73 -39.56
CA TRP A 745 -43.22 -36.82 -40.01
C TRP A 745 -42.48 -37.86 -40.86
N LYS A 746 -41.41 -37.48 -41.57
CA LYS A 746 -40.56 -38.41 -42.32
C LYS A 746 -39.87 -39.38 -41.36
N LEU A 747 -39.40 -38.88 -40.21
CA LEU A 747 -38.80 -39.68 -39.14
C LEU A 747 -39.80 -40.68 -38.56
N VAL A 748 -41.02 -40.21 -38.26
CA VAL A 748 -42.10 -41.06 -37.71
C VAL A 748 -42.46 -42.16 -38.71
N LEU A 749 -42.56 -41.82 -40.01
CA LEU A 749 -42.85 -42.80 -41.05
C LEU A 749 -41.75 -43.85 -41.18
N THR A 750 -40.48 -43.44 -41.20
CA THR A 750 -39.33 -44.37 -41.24
C THR A 750 -39.18 -45.20 -39.98
N PHE A 751 -39.62 -44.69 -38.82
CA PHE A 751 -39.64 -45.44 -37.57
C PHE A 751 -40.58 -46.64 -37.64
N PHE A 752 -41.78 -46.48 -38.23
CA PHE A 752 -42.74 -47.56 -38.41
C PHE A 752 -42.50 -48.43 -39.65
N LEU A 753 -41.75 -47.92 -40.64
CA LEU A 753 -41.41 -48.63 -41.88
C LEU A 753 -39.90 -48.50 -42.18
N PRO A 754 -39.05 -49.29 -41.51
CA PRO A 754 -37.59 -49.22 -41.64
C PRO A 754 -37.02 -49.33 -43.07
N PRO A 755 -37.62 -50.09 -44.02
CA PRO A 755 -37.11 -50.14 -45.40
C PRO A 755 -37.11 -48.78 -46.12
N LEU A 756 -37.94 -47.82 -45.68
CA LEU A 756 -37.99 -46.47 -46.26
C LEU A 756 -36.73 -45.64 -45.95
N LEU A 757 -35.89 -46.08 -45.01
CA LEU A 757 -34.63 -45.41 -44.69
C LEU A 757 -33.59 -45.53 -45.82
N TYR A 758 -33.69 -46.57 -46.66
CA TYR A 758 -32.84 -46.75 -47.85
C TYR A 758 -33.34 -46.00 -49.09
N THR A 759 -34.38 -45.17 -48.94
CA THR A 759 -34.88 -44.29 -49.99
C THR A 759 -34.41 -42.86 -49.75
N ASP A 760 -34.46 -42.00 -50.77
CA ASP A 760 -34.10 -40.56 -50.68
C ASP A 760 -35.07 -39.73 -49.80
N LEU A 761 -35.81 -40.37 -48.89
CA LEU A 761 -36.76 -39.72 -47.99
C LEU A 761 -36.08 -38.99 -46.83
N ILE A 762 -34.93 -39.51 -46.36
CA ILE A 762 -34.08 -38.88 -45.35
C ILE A 762 -32.74 -38.54 -46.00
N SER A 763 -32.37 -37.27 -45.96
CA SER A 763 -31.03 -36.83 -46.37
C SER A 763 -30.06 -37.00 -45.21
N PHE A 764 -28.92 -37.61 -45.50
CA PHE A 764 -27.79 -37.70 -44.58
C PHE A 764 -26.71 -36.72 -45.02
N ARG A 765 -26.01 -36.13 -44.05
CA ARG A 765 -24.88 -35.27 -44.31
C ARG A 765 -23.75 -36.11 -44.91
N GLU A 766 -23.17 -35.67 -46.03
CA GLU A 766 -21.94 -36.27 -46.53
C GLU A 766 -20.85 -36.11 -45.46
N GLN A 767 -20.13 -37.18 -45.13
CA GLN A 767 -18.92 -37.10 -44.32
C GLN A 767 -17.95 -36.19 -45.08
N GLU A 768 -17.85 -34.93 -44.67
CA GLU A 768 -16.73 -34.08 -45.06
C GLU A 768 -15.47 -34.84 -44.65
N GLU A 769 -14.63 -35.16 -45.65
CA GLU A 769 -13.37 -35.88 -45.48
C GLU A 769 -12.67 -35.43 -44.19
N GLU A 770 -12.24 -36.39 -43.39
CA GLU A 770 -11.31 -36.16 -42.28
C GLU A 770 -10.33 -35.06 -42.68
N VAL A 771 -10.44 -33.90 -42.02
CA VAL A 771 -9.41 -32.88 -42.13
C VAL A 771 -8.14 -33.56 -41.67
N LYS A 772 -7.32 -34.01 -42.63
CA LYS A 772 -5.94 -34.43 -42.41
C LYS A 772 -5.35 -33.42 -41.46
N SER A 773 -4.95 -33.91 -40.30
CA SER A 773 -4.15 -33.22 -39.30
C SER A 773 -3.20 -32.25 -39.99
N VAL A 774 -3.51 -30.96 -39.93
CA VAL A 774 -2.51 -29.92 -40.21
C VAL A 774 -1.59 -29.95 -39.01
N GLU A 775 -0.50 -30.71 -39.12
CA GLU A 775 0.67 -30.56 -38.27
C GLU A 775 1.17 -29.12 -38.41
N ILE A 776 0.80 -28.27 -37.45
CA ILE A 776 1.51 -27.01 -37.23
C ILE A 776 2.77 -27.38 -36.46
N TYR A 777 3.91 -27.37 -37.17
CA TYR A 777 5.24 -27.47 -36.57
C TYR A 777 5.42 -26.41 -35.47
N HIS A 778 5.45 -26.84 -34.22
CA HIS A 778 6.31 -26.25 -33.20
C HIS A 778 7.18 -27.35 -32.63
N GLY A 779 8.50 -27.19 -32.79
CA GLY A 779 9.47 -28.24 -32.61
C GLY A 779 9.73 -28.67 -31.17
N ARG A 780 10.18 -29.94 -31.11
CA ARG A 780 11.04 -30.63 -30.13
C ARG A 780 10.39 -31.48 -29.02
N ASP A 781 10.23 -32.75 -29.39
CA ASP A 781 10.72 -33.99 -28.76
C ASP A 781 10.34 -34.31 -27.30
N THR A 782 9.48 -35.31 -27.12
CA THR A 782 9.82 -36.57 -26.43
C THR A 782 8.69 -37.61 -26.62
N ASP A 783 9.09 -38.80 -27.08
CA ASP A 783 8.25 -39.97 -27.37
C ASP A 783 7.50 -40.50 -26.14
N SER A 784 6.22 -40.83 -26.31
CA SER A 784 5.67 -42.12 -25.86
C SER A 784 4.35 -42.42 -26.57
N LEU A 785 4.31 -43.61 -27.16
CA LEU A 785 3.17 -44.24 -27.83
C LEU A 785 2.18 -44.77 -26.77
N ASP A 786 0.89 -44.41 -26.88
CA ASP A 786 -0.21 -45.38 -26.93
C ASP A 786 -1.58 -44.71 -27.09
N GLY A 787 -2.46 -45.33 -27.88
CA GLY A 787 -3.92 -45.24 -27.71
C GLY A 787 -4.70 -44.38 -28.70
N ASN A 788 -5.05 -44.97 -29.85
CA ASN A 788 -6.25 -44.61 -30.61
C ASN A 788 -7.51 -44.83 -29.74
N ASP A 789 -8.39 -43.84 -29.70
CA ASP A 789 -9.86 -44.02 -29.80
C ASP A 789 -10.53 -42.63 -29.84
N ALA A 790 -10.79 -42.14 -31.06
CA ALA A 790 -11.71 -41.03 -31.28
C ALA A 790 -13.12 -41.62 -31.45
N THR A 791 -13.84 -41.78 -30.35
CA THR A 791 -15.27 -42.11 -30.39
C THR A 791 -16.08 -40.87 -30.71
N VAL A 792 -16.95 -41.00 -31.71
CA VAL A 792 -18.00 -40.03 -32.06
C VAL A 792 -18.91 -39.85 -30.85
N PHE A 793 -18.98 -38.64 -30.30
CA PHE A 793 -19.87 -38.33 -29.17
C PHE A 793 -21.34 -38.42 -29.60
N SER A 794 -22.06 -39.41 -29.07
CA SER A 794 -23.52 -39.49 -29.13
C SER A 794 -24.12 -38.74 -27.95
N LEU A 795 -25.32 -38.15 -28.13
CA LEU A 795 -26.11 -37.46 -27.10
C LEU A 795 -26.29 -38.33 -25.82
N THR A 796 -26.22 -39.65 -25.95
CA THR A 796 -26.24 -40.62 -24.84
C THR A 796 -25.08 -40.45 -23.86
N ASP A 797 -23.87 -40.08 -24.30
CA ASP A 797 -22.70 -39.96 -23.41
C ASP A 797 -22.73 -38.66 -22.58
N ILE A 798 -23.50 -37.67 -23.05
CA ILE A 798 -23.71 -36.39 -22.36
C ILE A 798 -24.86 -36.52 -21.35
N ILE A 799 -25.93 -37.24 -21.72
CA ILE A 799 -27.11 -37.44 -20.85
C ILE A 799 -26.84 -38.50 -19.76
N GLN A 800 -26.10 -39.57 -20.04
CA GLN A 800 -25.78 -40.60 -19.03
C GLN A 800 -24.99 -40.03 -17.84
N ASN A 801 -24.12 -39.05 -18.06
CA ASN A 801 -23.41 -38.38 -16.97
C ASN A 801 -24.34 -37.50 -16.10
N GLU A 802 -25.43 -36.96 -16.66
CA GLU A 802 -26.44 -36.19 -15.91
C GLU A 802 -27.41 -37.09 -15.13
N GLU A 803 -27.90 -38.18 -15.73
CA GLU A 803 -28.75 -39.18 -15.05
C GLU A 803 -28.00 -39.88 -13.91
N GLU A 804 -26.75 -40.29 -14.13
CA GLU A 804 -25.92 -40.89 -13.05
C GLU A 804 -25.62 -39.89 -11.94
N ALA A 805 -25.47 -38.59 -12.26
CA ALA A 805 -25.26 -37.54 -11.27
C ALA A 805 -26.54 -37.19 -10.48
N GLU A 806 -27.71 -37.25 -11.10
CA GLU A 806 -29.02 -37.11 -10.42
C GLU A 806 -29.35 -38.32 -9.56
N GLU A 807 -29.07 -39.55 -10.03
CA GLU A 807 -29.22 -40.76 -9.21
C GLU A 807 -28.27 -40.74 -8.00
N LEU A 808 -27.02 -40.26 -8.17
CA LEU A 808 -26.09 -40.10 -7.04
C LEU A 808 -26.53 -39.02 -6.03
N ARG A 809 -27.19 -37.96 -6.49
CA ARG A 809 -27.77 -36.92 -5.61
C ARG A 809 -28.99 -37.46 -4.87
N ALA A 810 -29.88 -38.19 -5.54
CA ALA A 810 -31.03 -38.84 -4.93
C ALA A 810 -30.63 -39.93 -3.92
N LEU A 811 -29.58 -40.71 -4.20
CA LEU A 811 -29.02 -41.68 -3.26
C LEU A 811 -28.38 -41.02 -2.03
N LYS A 812 -27.76 -39.84 -2.17
CA LYS A 812 -27.19 -39.08 -1.05
C LYS A 812 -28.24 -38.40 -0.17
N GLU A 813 -29.39 -38.01 -0.73
CA GLU A 813 -30.51 -37.47 0.05
C GLU A 813 -31.26 -38.57 0.83
N ASN A 814 -31.33 -39.79 0.28
CA ASN A 814 -31.94 -40.94 0.96
C ASN A 814 -31.04 -41.60 2.03
N LEU A 815 -29.76 -41.20 2.12
CA LEU A 815 -28.78 -41.69 3.10
C LEU A 815 -28.49 -40.68 4.24
N LYS A 816 -29.38 -39.71 4.45
CA LYS A 816 -29.32 -38.76 5.57
C LYS A 816 -30.40 -39.03 6.62
#